data_AF-A0A523RIP0-F1
#
_entry.id   AF-A0A523RIP0-F1
#
_cell.length_a   1.000
_cell.length_b   1.000
_cell.length_c   1.000
_cell.angle_alpha   90.00
_cell.angle_beta   90.00
_cell.angle_gamma   90.00
#
_symmetry.space_group_name_H-M   'P 1'
#
loop_
_entity.id
_entity.type
_entity.pdbx_description
1 polymer ?
#
loop_
_entity_poly.entity_id
_entity_poly.type
_entity_poly.pdbx_seq_one_letter_code
_entity_poly.pdbx_strand_id
1 'polypeptide(L)'
;MVNKELRSILKSIGEHSKGRDLTIKLNSHVFFEILEAKSIVFDKFKEKINQDWKEFKLKNKNRVIKKTYSSFFFQHFDELLTFYLQTFCGYDTNYLNLIVKEKISDKSLFLEYSYNLSPEEKEVFNEFAENYKDNVDGITSPSASPSGYLYMVITILGVVLRKLLGEKFYIVLDGVVLKNGESNALNFLIVIKNSKDEFFDNYYLSNLYYFLKYFKEVPEQYFDKLLAGRERVYQIALDEYSSAKENLVDLMYYFYKKCNLLGNFSPILDFLNFVCSRVEDSVFPKLDIIRKEFLRNFDYTDEKKNALLRIFDFIDFKSTLYSTFQANNLPSQKSQFNLFLLYTKYYFGSGSLEALEVSDLLFLPSEFKLKLNDYNSKTENVINSNTISEVQEFLDTLSILTNIENPDIFFKKIFNKEISELNYDFFKAFLLSLNSSILRLIEIENKTLEEDPSNELLNFKIVVDHICRMLYTLIDKIFLRKLPSQASKNFIDPRSRYVGKNIALRVLELFVFSDLNVSDDVWPDYIISMNKDALLKDLEKFKVNIPQKYFYRYEDIARFVITFNFQSPKGQILFEEWLITGLITPIITFISEIRDLIKNDGNKTEIYEILRNYFIADVEHIENLQDIDYVCKQIADFWENAD
;
A
#
# COMPACT_ATOMS: atom_id res chain seq x y z
N MET A 1 -6.44 -30.08 -19.61
CA MET A 1 -4.95 -30.14 -19.70
C MET A 1 -4.32 -29.00 -18.91
N VAL A 2 -4.87 -27.78 -19.01
CA VAL A 2 -4.47 -26.56 -18.30
C VAL A 2 -4.41 -26.70 -16.76
N ASN A 3 -5.44 -27.28 -16.11
CA ASN A 3 -5.50 -27.38 -14.64
C ASN A 3 -4.43 -28.31 -14.02
N LYS A 4 -3.91 -29.29 -14.78
CA LYS A 4 -2.77 -30.11 -14.33
C LYS A 4 -1.47 -29.31 -14.31
N GLU A 5 -1.34 -28.34 -15.21
CA GLU A 5 -0.15 -27.52 -15.33
C GLU A 5 -0.06 -26.50 -14.19
N LEU A 6 -1.16 -25.78 -13.90
CA LEU A 6 -1.21 -24.85 -12.76
C LEU A 6 -0.85 -25.56 -11.44
N ARG A 7 -1.45 -26.73 -11.19
CA ARG A 7 -1.16 -27.55 -10.00
C ARG A 7 0.31 -27.95 -9.93
N SER A 8 0.93 -28.32 -11.05
CA SER A 8 2.36 -28.66 -11.11
C SER A 8 3.24 -27.45 -10.84
N ILE A 9 2.88 -26.27 -11.36
CA ILE A 9 3.61 -25.02 -11.16
C ILE A 9 3.56 -24.62 -9.69
N LEU A 10 2.36 -24.54 -9.10
CA LEU A 10 2.22 -24.18 -7.69
C LEU A 10 2.94 -25.19 -6.79
N LYS A 11 2.82 -26.49 -7.07
CA LYS A 11 3.58 -27.52 -6.33
C LYS A 11 5.09 -27.27 -6.41
N SER A 12 5.63 -26.98 -7.59
CA SER A 12 7.05 -26.66 -7.76
C SER A 12 7.46 -25.43 -6.95
N ILE A 13 6.67 -24.35 -7.01
CA ILE A 13 6.91 -23.14 -6.21
C ILE A 13 6.97 -23.48 -4.72
N GLY A 14 5.99 -24.25 -4.23
CA GLY A 14 5.91 -24.66 -2.84
C GLY A 14 7.05 -25.57 -2.38
N GLU A 15 7.49 -26.50 -3.24
CA GLU A 15 8.62 -27.40 -2.92
C GLU A 15 9.94 -26.64 -2.83
N HIS A 16 10.17 -25.67 -3.72
CA HIS A 16 11.37 -24.82 -3.69
C HIS A 16 11.36 -23.80 -2.55
N SER A 17 10.20 -23.55 -1.95
CA SER A 17 10.05 -22.68 -0.79
C SER A 17 10.02 -23.42 0.55
N LYS A 18 10.06 -24.76 0.60
CA LYS A 18 10.12 -25.48 1.88
C LYS A 18 11.41 -25.13 2.64
N GLY A 19 11.26 -24.44 3.77
CA GLY A 19 12.35 -24.00 4.64
C GLY A 19 12.96 -22.63 4.28
N ARG A 20 12.32 -21.85 3.39
CA ARG A 20 12.69 -20.47 3.06
C ARG A 20 11.42 -19.62 2.98
N ASP A 21 11.45 -18.37 3.47
CA ASP A 21 10.30 -17.47 3.36
C ASP A 21 9.91 -17.26 1.88
N LEU A 22 8.61 -17.34 1.56
CA LEU A 22 8.05 -17.22 0.20
C LEU A 22 8.16 -15.80 -0.34
N THR A 23 9.37 -15.36 -0.69
CA THR A 23 9.60 -14.00 -1.21
C THR A 23 9.31 -13.89 -2.71
N ILE A 24 8.94 -12.70 -3.18
CA ILE A 24 8.81 -12.37 -4.62
C ILE A 24 10.10 -12.72 -5.39
N LYS A 25 11.28 -12.53 -4.78
CA LYS A 25 12.57 -12.90 -5.37
C LYS A 25 12.71 -14.42 -5.57
N LEU A 26 12.42 -15.22 -4.55
CA LEU A 26 12.47 -16.68 -4.65
C LEU A 26 11.48 -17.20 -5.70
N ASN A 27 10.25 -16.67 -5.69
CA ASN A 27 9.21 -17.04 -6.64
C ASN A 27 9.58 -16.65 -8.09
N SER A 28 10.32 -15.55 -8.28
CA SER A 28 10.78 -15.14 -9.61
C SER A 28 11.80 -16.11 -10.23
N HIS A 29 12.71 -16.68 -9.42
CA HIS A 29 13.69 -17.66 -9.89
C HIS A 29 13.02 -18.96 -10.32
N VAL A 30 12.12 -19.50 -9.50
CA VAL A 30 11.36 -20.72 -9.82
C VAL A 30 10.54 -20.54 -11.10
N PHE A 31 9.98 -19.36 -11.32
CA PHE A 31 9.22 -19.10 -12.52
C PHE A 31 10.11 -18.99 -13.79
N PHE A 32 11.34 -18.48 -13.68
CA PHE A 32 12.30 -18.60 -14.78
C PHE A 32 12.65 -20.05 -15.09
N GLU A 33 12.79 -20.91 -14.08
CA GLU A 33 12.99 -22.35 -14.28
C GLU A 33 11.79 -22.99 -15.00
N ILE A 34 10.56 -22.58 -14.69
CA ILE A 34 9.35 -23.01 -15.41
C ILE A 34 9.39 -22.60 -16.90
N LEU A 35 9.85 -21.39 -17.20
CA LEU A 35 10.03 -20.93 -18.58
C LEU A 35 11.13 -21.75 -19.30
N GLU A 36 12.23 -22.05 -18.61
CA GLU A 36 13.36 -22.82 -19.14
C GLU A 36 13.02 -24.30 -19.36
N ALA A 37 12.15 -24.89 -18.52
CA ALA A 37 11.61 -26.23 -18.74
C ALA A 37 10.86 -26.34 -20.07
N LYS A 38 10.35 -25.22 -20.59
CA LYS A 38 9.72 -25.08 -21.92
C LYS A 38 10.60 -24.28 -22.90
N SER A 39 11.92 -24.35 -22.76
CA SER A 39 12.92 -23.56 -23.52
C SER A 39 12.64 -23.47 -25.02
N ILE A 40 12.36 -24.59 -25.71
CA ILE A 40 12.10 -24.60 -27.16
C ILE A 40 10.90 -23.70 -27.52
N VAL A 41 9.81 -23.78 -26.74
CA VAL A 41 8.60 -22.97 -26.99
C VAL A 41 8.85 -21.52 -26.59
N PHE A 42 9.57 -21.31 -25.50
CA PHE A 42 9.94 -19.98 -25.03
C PHE A 42 10.88 -19.24 -25.99
N ASP A 43 11.83 -19.94 -26.60
CA ASP A 43 12.72 -19.40 -27.62
C ASP A 43 11.94 -18.97 -28.87
N LYS A 44 11.01 -19.79 -29.35
CA LYS A 44 10.10 -19.42 -30.46
C LYS A 44 9.24 -18.20 -30.12
N PHE A 45 8.74 -18.11 -28.88
CA PHE A 45 7.99 -16.95 -28.41
C PHE A 45 8.84 -15.67 -28.47
N LYS A 46 10.08 -15.72 -27.96
CA LYS A 46 11.04 -14.60 -28.02
C LYS A 46 11.39 -14.22 -29.46
N GLU A 47 11.58 -15.20 -30.34
CA GLU A 47 11.87 -14.98 -31.76
C GLU A 47 10.74 -14.24 -32.46
N LYS A 48 9.48 -14.68 -32.25
CA LYS A 48 8.30 -14.02 -32.81
C LYS A 48 8.21 -12.56 -32.37
N ILE A 49 8.35 -12.28 -31.07
CA ILE A 49 8.34 -10.91 -30.54
C ILE A 49 9.42 -10.04 -31.20
N ASN A 50 10.64 -10.59 -31.33
CA ASN A 50 11.74 -9.87 -31.96
C ASN A 50 11.50 -9.59 -33.45
N GLN A 51 10.87 -10.51 -34.17
CA GLN A 51 10.49 -10.31 -35.56
C GLN A 51 9.44 -9.21 -35.68
N ASP A 52 8.35 -9.31 -34.92
CA ASP A 52 7.28 -8.30 -34.90
C ASP A 52 7.82 -6.91 -34.54
N TRP A 53 8.74 -6.84 -33.58
CA TRP A 53 9.38 -5.60 -33.19
C TRP A 53 10.30 -5.02 -34.26
N LYS A 54 11.10 -5.85 -34.93
CA LYS A 54 11.95 -5.42 -36.06
C LYS A 54 11.11 -4.88 -37.20
N GLU A 55 10.02 -5.56 -37.53
CA GLU A 55 9.07 -5.08 -38.54
C GLU A 55 8.42 -3.76 -38.14
N PHE A 56 7.98 -3.65 -36.88
CA PHE A 56 7.42 -2.42 -36.33
C PHE A 56 8.44 -1.27 -36.45
N LYS A 57 9.69 -1.48 -36.03
CA LYS A 57 10.77 -0.49 -36.14
C LYS A 57 11.06 -0.11 -37.60
N LEU A 58 11.07 -1.07 -38.52
CA LEU A 58 11.27 -0.81 -39.95
C LEU A 58 10.15 0.04 -40.53
N LYS A 59 8.89 -0.32 -40.27
CA LYS A 59 7.72 0.47 -40.68
C LYS A 59 7.77 1.88 -40.07
N ASN A 60 8.24 2.00 -38.82
CA ASN A 60 8.32 3.29 -38.12
C ASN A 60 9.39 4.24 -38.67
N LYS A 61 10.48 3.73 -39.25
CA LYS A 61 11.50 4.55 -39.93
C LYS A 61 10.90 5.39 -41.07
N ASN A 62 9.93 4.83 -41.79
CA ASN A 62 9.31 5.47 -42.95
C ASN A 62 8.08 6.33 -42.61
N ARG A 63 7.65 6.38 -41.34
CA ARG A 63 6.50 7.19 -40.91
C ARG A 63 6.89 8.65 -40.65
N VAL A 64 5.96 9.55 -40.99
CA VAL A 64 6.02 10.98 -40.64
C VAL A 64 5.90 11.15 -39.13
N ILE A 65 4.87 10.56 -38.51
CA ILE A 65 4.70 10.55 -37.06
C ILE A 65 5.31 9.27 -36.51
N LYS A 66 6.36 9.41 -35.69
CA LYS A 66 7.02 8.28 -35.03
C LYS A 66 6.11 7.70 -33.97
N LYS A 67 5.90 6.39 -34.03
CA LYS A 67 5.22 5.62 -32.99
C LYS A 67 6.24 5.09 -31.97
N THR A 68 5.81 4.93 -30.73
CA THR A 68 6.63 4.45 -29.60
C THR A 68 6.28 3.00 -29.22
N TYR A 69 6.93 2.46 -28.18
CA TYR A 69 6.64 1.14 -27.62
C TYR A 69 5.16 1.00 -27.23
N SER A 70 4.50 2.05 -26.74
CA SER A 70 3.09 1.97 -26.34
C SER A 70 2.20 1.69 -27.54
N SER A 71 2.57 2.15 -28.73
CA SER A 71 1.85 1.84 -29.96
C SER A 71 2.07 0.40 -30.45
N PHE A 72 3.24 -0.17 -30.20
CA PHE A 72 3.51 -1.59 -30.49
C PHE A 72 2.70 -2.48 -29.54
N PHE A 73 2.72 -2.21 -28.25
CA PHE A 73 1.92 -2.96 -27.29
C PHE A 73 0.42 -2.76 -27.48
N PHE A 74 -0.01 -1.58 -27.91
CA PHE A 74 -1.40 -1.38 -28.33
C PHE A 74 -1.78 -2.28 -29.51
N GLN A 75 -0.84 -2.76 -30.33
CA GLN A 75 -1.16 -3.69 -31.42
C GLN A 75 -1.07 -5.14 -30.96
N HIS A 76 -0.05 -5.49 -30.18
CA HIS A 76 0.34 -6.89 -29.99
C HIS A 76 0.19 -7.43 -28.57
N PHE A 77 0.04 -6.59 -27.54
CA PHE A 77 0.18 -7.05 -26.15
C PHE A 77 -0.86 -8.11 -25.75
N ASP A 78 -2.09 -7.98 -26.23
CA ASP A 78 -3.17 -8.92 -25.89
C ASP A 78 -2.88 -10.34 -26.38
N GLU A 79 -2.42 -10.49 -27.62
CA GLU A 79 -2.01 -11.77 -28.18
C GLU A 79 -0.78 -12.34 -27.45
N LEU A 80 0.18 -11.49 -27.10
CA LEU A 80 1.38 -11.88 -26.36
C LEU A 80 1.04 -12.37 -24.96
N LEU A 81 0.17 -11.65 -24.26
CA LEU A 81 -0.28 -11.99 -22.92
C LEU A 81 -1.07 -13.29 -22.93
N THR A 82 -2.03 -13.43 -23.84
CA THR A 82 -2.85 -14.64 -24.00
C THR A 82 -1.97 -15.86 -24.23
N PHE A 83 -1.05 -15.78 -25.19
CA PHE A 83 -0.12 -16.89 -25.45
C PHE A 83 0.73 -17.22 -24.23
N TYR A 84 1.24 -16.20 -23.53
CA TYR A 84 2.10 -16.39 -22.36
C TYR A 84 1.36 -17.05 -21.19
N LEU A 85 0.16 -16.57 -20.86
CA LEU A 85 -0.68 -17.11 -19.79
C LEU A 85 -1.07 -18.57 -20.06
N GLN A 86 -1.50 -18.87 -21.28
CA GLN A 86 -1.92 -20.22 -21.67
C GLN A 86 -0.75 -21.21 -21.71
N THR A 87 0.40 -20.78 -22.22
CA THR A 87 1.51 -21.69 -22.54
C THR A 87 2.45 -21.94 -21.36
N PHE A 88 2.60 -20.98 -20.44
CA PHE A 88 3.60 -21.05 -19.38
C PHE A 88 3.03 -20.94 -17.96
N CYS A 89 1.80 -20.44 -17.81
CA CYS A 89 1.29 -20.04 -16.49
C CYS A 89 0.12 -20.92 -16.01
N GLY A 90 -0.36 -21.85 -16.84
CA GLY A 90 -1.46 -22.74 -16.48
C GLY A 90 -2.84 -22.07 -16.39
N TYR A 91 -3.04 -20.91 -17.03
CA TYR A 91 -4.36 -20.27 -17.15
C TYR A 91 -5.11 -20.73 -18.41
N ASP A 92 -6.43 -20.85 -18.34
CA ASP A 92 -7.28 -21.12 -19.50
C ASP A 92 -7.79 -19.80 -20.08
N THR A 93 -7.08 -19.31 -21.09
CA THR A 93 -7.36 -18.00 -21.68
C THR A 93 -8.67 -17.92 -22.46
N ASN A 94 -9.41 -19.02 -22.62
CA ASN A 94 -10.81 -18.94 -23.09
C ASN A 94 -11.71 -18.16 -22.11
N TYR A 95 -11.27 -18.03 -20.85
CA TYR A 95 -11.94 -17.26 -19.81
C TYR A 95 -11.35 -15.86 -19.59
N LEU A 96 -10.35 -15.46 -20.39
CA LEU A 96 -9.73 -14.14 -20.36
C LEU A 96 -10.43 -13.20 -21.34
N ASN A 97 -10.97 -12.10 -20.84
CA ASN A 97 -11.59 -11.06 -21.65
C ASN A 97 -10.86 -9.72 -21.48
N LEU A 98 -10.45 -9.11 -22.58
CA LEU A 98 -9.98 -7.73 -22.61
C LEU A 98 -11.19 -6.78 -22.60
N ILE A 99 -11.34 -6.01 -21.53
CA ILE A 99 -12.46 -5.08 -21.31
C ILE A 99 -12.13 -3.69 -21.85
N VAL A 100 -10.93 -3.18 -21.55
CA VAL A 100 -10.49 -1.85 -21.94
C VAL A 100 -9.10 -1.90 -22.52
N LYS A 101 -8.87 -1.12 -23.58
CA LYS A 101 -7.57 -0.95 -24.21
C LYS A 101 -7.36 0.51 -24.63
N GLU A 102 -6.60 1.25 -23.85
CA GLU A 102 -6.50 2.71 -23.97
C GLU A 102 -5.05 3.16 -24.02
N LYS A 103 -4.62 3.72 -25.17
CA LYS A 103 -3.32 4.39 -25.27
C LYS A 103 -3.48 5.82 -24.77
N ILE A 104 -3.06 6.07 -23.52
CA ILE A 104 -3.17 7.38 -22.87
C ILE A 104 -2.21 8.37 -23.52
N SER A 105 -0.96 7.94 -23.71
CA SER A 105 0.08 8.75 -24.34
C SER A 105 1.11 7.89 -25.06
N ASP A 106 2.12 8.53 -25.64
CA ASP A 106 3.28 7.83 -26.19
C ASP A 106 4.11 7.10 -25.13
N LYS A 107 3.88 7.42 -23.85
CA LYS A 107 4.57 6.84 -22.71
C LYS A 107 3.72 5.85 -21.90
N SER A 108 2.39 5.86 -22.05
CA SER A 108 1.48 5.10 -21.19
C SER A 108 0.36 4.39 -21.97
N LEU A 109 0.13 3.11 -21.65
CA LEU A 109 -0.94 2.26 -22.21
C LEU A 109 -1.60 1.47 -21.07
N PHE A 110 -2.94 1.50 -21.02
CA PHE A 110 -3.74 0.78 -20.04
C PHE A 110 -4.51 -0.36 -20.70
N LEU A 111 -4.49 -1.53 -20.06
CA LEU A 111 -5.28 -2.69 -20.46
C LEU A 111 -6.02 -3.25 -19.25
N GLU A 112 -7.35 -3.29 -19.31
CA GLU A 112 -8.20 -3.87 -18.28
C GLU A 112 -8.71 -5.22 -18.74
N TYR A 113 -8.57 -6.22 -17.89
CA TYR A 113 -8.95 -7.60 -18.15
C TYR A 113 -9.92 -8.12 -17.10
N SER A 114 -10.72 -9.10 -17.50
CA SER A 114 -11.52 -9.94 -16.62
C SER A 114 -11.22 -11.41 -16.89
N TYR A 115 -10.83 -12.15 -15.87
CA TYR A 115 -10.53 -13.58 -15.95
C TYR A 115 -11.44 -14.38 -15.01
N ASN A 116 -12.26 -15.28 -15.56
CA ASN A 116 -13.13 -16.13 -14.75
C ASN A 116 -12.35 -17.36 -14.25
N LEU A 117 -12.18 -17.48 -12.94
CA LEU A 117 -11.54 -18.64 -12.31
C LEU A 117 -12.50 -19.85 -12.34
N SER A 118 -12.05 -20.93 -12.96
CA SER A 118 -12.73 -22.23 -12.90
C SER A 118 -12.77 -22.78 -11.46
N PRO A 119 -13.75 -23.64 -11.12
CA PRO A 119 -13.79 -24.32 -9.83
C PRO A 119 -12.48 -25.06 -9.49
N GLU A 120 -11.88 -25.74 -10.48
CA GLU A 120 -10.66 -26.51 -10.29
C GLU A 120 -9.44 -25.63 -10.01
N GLU A 121 -9.32 -24.46 -10.65
CA GLU A 121 -8.26 -23.50 -10.34
C GLU A 121 -8.36 -23.03 -8.89
N LYS A 122 -9.58 -22.78 -8.39
CA LYS A 122 -9.81 -22.39 -6.98
C LYS A 122 -9.38 -23.49 -6.03
N GLU A 123 -9.76 -24.74 -6.30
CA GLU A 123 -9.32 -25.88 -5.49
C GLU A 123 -7.80 -25.98 -5.44
N VAL A 124 -7.13 -25.74 -6.58
CA VAL A 124 -5.66 -25.76 -6.65
C VAL A 124 -5.02 -24.64 -5.83
N PHE A 125 -5.56 -23.42 -5.86
CA PHE A 125 -5.07 -22.33 -5.01
C PHE A 125 -5.37 -22.58 -3.52
N ASN A 126 -6.57 -23.08 -3.19
CA ASN A 126 -6.95 -23.41 -1.81
C ASN A 126 -6.03 -24.49 -1.22
N GLU A 127 -5.80 -25.58 -1.97
CA GLU A 127 -4.91 -26.66 -1.57
C GLU A 127 -3.47 -26.17 -1.39
N PHE A 128 -2.99 -25.27 -2.24
CA PHE A 128 -1.66 -24.68 -2.07
C PHE A 128 -1.59 -23.87 -0.76
N ALA A 129 -2.53 -22.96 -0.54
CA ALA A 129 -2.56 -22.13 0.66
C ALA A 129 -2.62 -22.97 1.95
N GLU A 130 -3.50 -23.99 2.02
CA GLU A 130 -3.60 -24.91 3.15
C GLU A 130 -2.29 -25.66 3.42
N ASN A 131 -1.63 -26.17 2.37
CA ASN A 131 -0.40 -26.95 2.50
C ASN A 131 0.81 -26.13 3.00
N TYR A 132 0.80 -24.82 2.80
CA TYR A 132 1.90 -23.93 3.17
C TYR A 132 1.57 -23.00 4.35
N LYS A 133 0.47 -23.28 5.08
CA LYS A 133 -0.05 -22.47 6.21
C LYS A 133 -0.18 -21.00 5.84
N ASP A 134 -0.52 -20.73 4.60
CA ASP A 134 -0.76 -19.39 4.12
C ASP A 134 -2.27 -19.19 4.01
N ASN A 135 -2.76 -17.99 4.33
CA ASN A 135 -4.18 -17.75 4.18
C ASN A 135 -4.49 -17.67 2.67
N VAL A 136 -5.51 -18.40 2.22
CA VAL A 136 -6.05 -18.32 0.84
C VAL A 136 -6.40 -16.87 0.48
N ASP A 137 -6.83 -16.09 1.48
CA ASP A 137 -7.16 -14.67 1.39
C ASP A 137 -5.98 -13.73 1.70
N GLY A 138 -4.79 -14.29 2.00
CA GLY A 138 -3.64 -13.60 2.59
C GLY A 138 -2.33 -13.85 1.83
N ILE A 139 -2.11 -13.11 0.74
CA ILE A 139 -1.12 -12.02 0.60
C ILE A 139 0.37 -12.27 0.97
N THR A 140 0.70 -13.12 1.95
CA THR A 140 2.07 -13.31 2.45
C THR A 140 2.93 -14.18 1.55
N SER A 141 2.35 -15.14 0.82
CA SER A 141 2.96 -15.72 -0.36
C SER A 141 2.29 -15.20 -1.63
N PRO A 142 3.03 -14.51 -2.51
CA PRO A 142 2.55 -14.17 -3.84
C PRO A 142 1.98 -15.39 -4.59
N SER A 143 2.43 -16.62 -4.33
CA SER A 143 1.90 -17.81 -5.01
C SER A 143 0.64 -18.42 -4.39
N ALA A 144 0.24 -18.01 -3.18
CA ALA A 144 -0.89 -18.63 -2.47
C ALA A 144 -2.27 -18.06 -2.85
N SER A 145 -2.30 -16.90 -3.50
CA SER A 145 -3.54 -16.31 -4.02
C SER A 145 -3.50 -16.17 -5.54
N PRO A 146 -4.65 -16.27 -6.23
CA PRO A 146 -4.72 -16.02 -7.66
C PRO A 146 -4.19 -14.64 -8.07
N SER A 147 -4.43 -13.61 -7.24
CA SER A 147 -3.98 -12.23 -7.47
C SER A 147 -2.46 -12.09 -7.35
N GLY A 148 -1.86 -12.68 -6.32
CA GLY A 148 -0.40 -12.66 -6.16
C GLY A 148 0.31 -13.45 -7.27
N TYR A 149 -0.27 -14.58 -7.69
CA TYR A 149 0.31 -15.40 -8.74
C TYR A 149 0.31 -14.63 -10.06
N LEU A 150 -0.80 -13.97 -10.37
CA LEU A 150 -0.90 -13.08 -11.52
C LEU A 150 0.12 -11.92 -11.45
N TYR A 151 0.31 -11.29 -10.28
CA TYR A 151 1.29 -10.23 -10.10
C TYR A 151 2.71 -10.66 -10.49
N MET A 152 3.14 -11.82 -9.99
CA MET A 152 4.44 -12.41 -10.33
C MET A 152 4.54 -12.68 -11.84
N VAL A 153 3.53 -13.35 -12.42
CA VAL A 153 3.50 -13.73 -13.84
C VAL A 153 3.65 -12.49 -14.75
N ILE A 154 2.90 -11.42 -14.47
CA ILE A 154 2.96 -10.17 -15.25
C ILE A 154 4.31 -9.46 -15.07
N THR A 155 4.85 -9.44 -13.85
CA THR A 155 6.16 -8.82 -13.58
C THR A 155 7.27 -9.49 -14.40
N ILE A 156 7.27 -10.82 -14.47
CA ILE A 156 8.28 -11.58 -15.23
C ILE A 156 8.13 -11.36 -16.73
N LEU A 157 6.90 -11.36 -17.24
CA LEU A 157 6.63 -11.02 -18.64
C LEU A 157 7.18 -9.62 -18.97
N GLY A 158 6.99 -8.64 -18.08
CA GLY A 158 7.54 -7.30 -18.20
C GLY A 158 9.07 -7.29 -18.33
N VAL A 159 9.77 -8.02 -17.46
CA VAL A 159 11.25 -8.15 -17.51
C VAL A 159 11.71 -8.76 -18.82
N VAL A 160 11.07 -9.85 -19.26
CA VAL A 160 11.39 -10.54 -20.51
C VAL A 160 11.21 -9.59 -21.71
N LEU A 161 10.04 -8.95 -21.83
CA LEU A 161 9.75 -8.04 -22.93
C LEU A 161 10.69 -6.84 -22.95
N ARG A 162 10.99 -6.25 -21.79
CA ARG A 162 11.91 -5.12 -21.71
C ARG A 162 13.31 -5.51 -22.21
N LYS A 163 13.83 -6.66 -21.78
CA LYS A 163 15.14 -7.17 -22.19
C LYS A 163 15.21 -7.47 -23.69
N LEU A 164 14.14 -8.04 -24.25
CA LEU A 164 14.07 -8.35 -25.69
C LEU A 164 14.04 -7.10 -26.56
N LEU A 165 13.20 -6.13 -26.20
CA LEU A 165 12.94 -4.96 -27.04
C LEU A 165 14.02 -3.87 -26.90
N GLY A 166 14.74 -3.85 -25.77
CA GLY A 166 15.80 -2.89 -25.47
C GLY A 166 15.28 -1.46 -25.23
N GLU A 167 14.04 -1.32 -24.77
CA GLU A 167 13.37 -0.02 -24.55
C GLU A 167 13.16 0.25 -23.05
N LYS A 168 12.99 1.52 -22.68
CA LYS A 168 12.81 1.98 -21.29
C LYS A 168 11.33 2.01 -20.89
N PHE A 169 10.72 0.84 -20.70
CA PHE A 169 9.35 0.71 -20.18
C PHE A 169 9.26 -0.31 -19.04
N TYR A 170 8.20 -0.20 -18.24
CA TYR A 170 7.74 -1.22 -17.31
C TYR A 170 6.36 -1.73 -17.73
N ILE A 171 6.09 -2.99 -17.38
CA ILE A 171 4.76 -3.58 -17.41
C ILE A 171 4.46 -3.98 -15.97
N VAL A 172 3.39 -3.41 -15.42
CA VAL A 172 3.00 -3.63 -14.02
C VAL A 172 1.55 -4.09 -13.96
N LEU A 173 1.28 -5.03 -13.06
CA LEU A 173 -0.09 -5.34 -12.63
C LEU A 173 -0.44 -4.34 -11.52
N ASP A 174 -1.20 -3.32 -11.89
CA ASP A 174 -1.36 -2.11 -11.09
C ASP A 174 -2.68 -2.05 -10.32
N GLY A 175 -3.55 -3.05 -10.50
CA GLY A 175 -4.72 -3.25 -9.67
C GLY A 175 -5.35 -4.61 -9.94
N VAL A 176 -5.87 -5.26 -8.89
CA VAL A 176 -6.58 -6.54 -9.00
C VAL A 176 -7.75 -6.58 -8.02
N VAL A 177 -8.92 -6.98 -8.50
CA VAL A 177 -10.12 -7.25 -7.71
C VAL A 177 -10.62 -8.65 -8.01
N LEU A 178 -10.67 -9.50 -6.98
CA LEU A 178 -11.31 -10.81 -7.08
C LEU A 178 -12.80 -10.67 -6.78
N LYS A 179 -13.70 -10.49 -7.74
CA LYS A 179 -15.14 -10.42 -7.43
C LYS A 179 -15.67 -11.81 -7.08
N ASN A 180 -16.29 -11.95 -5.91
CA ASN A 180 -17.01 -13.16 -5.50
C ASN A 180 -18.50 -12.98 -5.82
N GLY A 181 -19.01 -13.70 -6.83
CA GLY A 181 -20.39 -13.66 -7.33
C GLY A 181 -20.75 -14.95 -8.07
N GLU A 182 -21.76 -14.95 -8.96
CA GLU A 182 -22.11 -16.14 -9.78
C GLU A 182 -20.96 -16.59 -10.71
N SER A 183 -20.12 -15.65 -11.14
CA SER A 183 -18.81 -15.91 -11.76
C SER A 183 -17.73 -15.29 -10.88
N ASN A 184 -16.85 -16.11 -10.30
CA ASN A 184 -15.69 -15.58 -9.56
C ASN A 184 -14.67 -15.06 -10.57
N ALA A 185 -14.63 -13.74 -10.74
CA ALA A 185 -13.83 -13.09 -11.77
C ALA A 185 -12.70 -12.27 -11.14
N LEU A 186 -11.47 -12.48 -11.60
CA LEU A 186 -10.34 -11.59 -11.39
C LEU A 186 -10.41 -10.46 -12.40
N ASN A 187 -10.76 -9.25 -11.95
CA ASN A 187 -10.65 -8.04 -12.76
C ASN A 187 -9.32 -7.37 -12.45
N PHE A 188 -8.54 -7.02 -13.47
CA PHE A 188 -7.22 -6.47 -13.24
C PHE A 188 -6.79 -5.47 -14.31
N LEU A 189 -5.92 -4.55 -13.91
CA LEU A 189 -5.36 -3.49 -14.74
C LEU A 189 -3.87 -3.73 -14.95
N ILE A 190 -3.47 -3.85 -16.20
CA ILE A 190 -2.07 -3.83 -16.61
C ILE A 190 -1.75 -2.45 -17.16
N VAL A 191 -0.69 -1.85 -16.64
CA VAL A 191 -0.16 -0.57 -17.11
C VAL A 191 1.21 -0.80 -17.74
N ILE A 192 1.36 -0.34 -19.00
CA ILE A 192 2.66 -0.26 -19.68
C ILE A 192 3.08 1.20 -19.72
N LYS A 193 4.14 1.53 -18.99
CA LYS A 193 4.57 2.92 -18.76
C LYS A 193 6.07 3.11 -18.89
N ASN A 194 6.52 4.35 -19.06
CA ASN A 194 7.94 4.68 -19.09
C ASN A 194 8.58 4.30 -17.75
N SER A 195 9.75 3.65 -17.79
CA SER A 195 10.42 3.16 -16.58
C SER A 195 11.10 4.25 -15.75
N LYS A 196 11.32 5.45 -16.33
CA LYS A 196 11.98 6.60 -15.70
C LYS A 196 13.31 6.23 -15.01
N ASP A 197 14.06 5.28 -15.60
CA ASP A 197 15.25 4.68 -14.99
C ASP A 197 16.22 5.73 -14.44
N GLU A 198 16.54 6.74 -15.25
CA GLU A 198 17.48 7.78 -14.87
C GLU A 198 17.01 8.57 -13.64
N PHE A 199 15.71 8.87 -13.55
CA PHE A 199 15.18 9.55 -12.38
C PHE A 199 15.25 8.65 -11.15
N PHE A 200 14.76 7.41 -11.22
CA PHE A 200 14.72 6.52 -10.05
C PHE A 200 16.13 6.11 -9.57
N ASP A 201 17.08 5.90 -10.48
CA ASP A 201 18.48 5.62 -10.14
C ASP A 201 19.08 6.78 -9.35
N ASN A 202 18.90 8.03 -9.82
CA ASN A 202 19.42 9.21 -9.13
C ASN A 202 18.62 9.53 -7.84
N TYR A 203 17.31 9.25 -7.82
CA TYR A 203 16.47 9.40 -6.64
C TYR A 203 16.90 8.44 -5.52
N TYR A 204 17.23 7.20 -5.87
CA TYR A 204 17.86 6.25 -4.95
C TYR A 204 19.19 6.77 -4.40
N LEU A 205 20.09 7.28 -5.26
CA LEU A 205 21.35 7.88 -4.80
C LEU A 205 21.13 9.08 -3.87
N SER A 206 20.12 9.91 -4.16
CA SER A 206 19.73 11.02 -3.29
C SER A 206 19.26 10.54 -1.91
N ASN A 207 18.42 9.50 -1.85
CA ASN A 207 17.97 8.93 -0.58
C ASN A 207 19.14 8.29 0.19
N LEU A 208 20.03 7.57 -0.51
CA LEU A 208 21.25 7.04 0.09
C LEU A 208 22.16 8.13 0.66
N TYR A 209 22.27 9.29 0.02
CA TYR A 209 23.08 10.41 0.52
C TYR A 209 22.67 10.80 1.94
N TYR A 210 21.37 10.85 2.22
CA TYR A 210 20.86 11.17 3.55
C TYR A 210 20.98 9.99 4.52
N PHE A 211 20.62 8.80 4.07
CA PHE A 211 20.66 7.58 4.88
C PHE A 211 22.08 7.22 5.34
N LEU A 212 23.08 7.33 4.46
CA LEU A 212 24.44 6.89 4.78
C LEU A 212 25.23 7.87 5.64
N LYS A 213 24.74 9.10 5.86
CA LYS A 213 25.39 10.09 6.72
C LYS A 213 25.58 9.64 8.17
N TYR A 214 24.78 8.68 8.62
CA TYR A 214 24.86 8.14 9.97
C TYR A 214 25.98 7.10 10.14
N PHE A 215 26.61 6.64 9.06
CA PHE A 215 27.64 5.60 9.06
C PHE A 215 29.01 6.23 8.75
N LYS A 216 29.84 6.38 9.79
CA LYS A 216 31.13 7.10 9.72
C LYS A 216 32.17 6.39 8.84
N GLU A 217 31.97 5.10 8.59
CA GLU A 217 32.83 4.23 7.81
C GLU A 217 32.69 4.46 6.30
N VAL A 218 31.65 5.18 5.86
CA VAL A 218 31.42 5.48 4.45
C VAL A 218 32.42 6.56 4.00
N PRO A 219 33.28 6.30 2.99
CA PRO A 219 34.30 7.26 2.59
C PRO A 219 33.72 8.45 1.82
N GLU A 220 34.41 9.59 1.91
CA GLU A 220 34.02 10.85 1.25
C GLU A 220 33.82 10.69 -0.27
N GLN A 221 34.69 9.93 -0.93
CA GLN A 221 34.56 9.66 -2.37
C GLN A 221 33.25 8.95 -2.74
N TYR A 222 32.69 8.14 -1.82
CA TYR A 222 31.39 7.53 -2.02
C TYR A 222 30.28 8.59 -1.88
N PHE A 223 30.39 9.51 -0.92
CA PHE A 223 29.46 10.64 -0.79
C PHE A 223 29.46 11.57 -1.99
N ASP A 224 30.59 11.77 -2.68
CA ASP A 224 30.65 12.55 -3.92
C ASP A 224 29.76 11.95 -5.02
N LYS A 225 29.78 10.62 -5.18
CA LYS A 225 28.89 9.88 -6.11
C LYS A 225 27.42 10.10 -5.73
N LEU A 226 27.08 10.02 -4.45
CA LEU A 226 25.72 10.20 -3.97
C LEU A 226 25.23 11.64 -4.16
N LEU A 227 26.11 12.62 -3.89
CA LEU A 227 25.82 14.04 -4.07
C LEU A 227 25.62 14.38 -5.55
N ALA A 228 26.42 13.82 -6.45
CA ALA A 228 26.22 13.96 -7.89
C ALA A 228 24.84 13.42 -8.32
N GLY A 229 24.42 12.27 -7.77
CA GLY A 229 23.07 11.74 -7.99
C GLY A 229 21.98 12.69 -7.50
N ARG A 230 22.13 13.23 -6.28
CA ARG A 230 21.20 14.22 -5.72
C ARG A 230 21.07 15.47 -6.58
N GLU A 231 22.17 16.06 -7.04
CA GLU A 231 22.11 17.23 -7.92
C GLU A 231 21.51 16.88 -9.29
N ARG A 232 21.73 15.67 -9.80
CA ARG A 232 21.10 15.18 -11.03
C ARG A 232 19.57 15.09 -10.90
N VAL A 233 19.04 14.68 -9.76
CA VAL A 233 17.59 14.68 -9.49
C VAL A 233 16.99 16.07 -9.66
N TYR A 234 17.61 17.10 -9.07
CA TYR A 234 17.13 18.47 -9.22
C TYR A 234 17.20 18.95 -10.67
N GLN A 235 18.24 18.57 -11.42
CA GLN A 235 18.34 18.92 -12.84
C GLN A 235 17.22 18.26 -13.65
N ILE A 236 16.97 16.96 -13.45
CA ILE A 236 15.87 16.25 -14.12
C ILE A 236 14.53 16.92 -13.81
N ALA A 237 14.30 17.29 -12.55
CA ALA A 237 13.09 17.98 -12.13
C ALA A 237 12.90 19.32 -12.84
N LEU A 238 13.97 20.10 -13.01
CA LEU A 238 13.93 21.36 -13.76
C LEU A 238 13.66 21.13 -15.26
N ASP A 239 14.27 20.09 -15.85
CA ASP A 239 14.13 19.76 -17.26
C ASP A 239 12.70 19.29 -17.60
N GLU A 240 12.08 18.49 -16.71
CA GLU A 240 10.73 17.92 -16.92
C GLU A 240 9.59 18.87 -16.53
N TYR A 241 9.87 19.94 -15.77
CA TYR A 241 8.85 20.84 -15.23
C TYR A 241 7.97 21.49 -16.32
N SER A 242 8.55 21.86 -17.47
CA SER A 242 7.79 22.48 -18.55
C SER A 242 6.73 21.57 -19.17
N SER A 243 6.94 20.25 -19.14
CA SER A 243 5.99 19.24 -19.63
C SER A 243 5.09 18.67 -18.53
N ALA A 244 5.28 19.07 -17.27
CA ALA A 244 4.55 18.49 -16.14
C ALA A 244 3.04 18.65 -16.26
N LYS A 245 2.56 19.76 -16.82
CA LYS A 245 1.12 20.01 -17.00
C LYS A 245 0.45 18.97 -17.92
N GLU A 246 1.11 18.61 -19.01
CA GLU A 246 0.59 17.59 -19.94
C GLU A 246 0.59 16.21 -19.28
N ASN A 247 1.71 15.85 -18.62
CA ASN A 247 1.83 14.59 -17.91
C ASN A 247 0.85 14.48 -16.73
N LEU A 248 0.43 15.60 -16.13
CA LEU A 248 -0.50 15.61 -15.00
C LEU A 248 -1.87 15.06 -15.42
N VAL A 249 -2.31 15.28 -16.66
CA VAL A 249 -3.56 14.70 -17.17
C VAL A 249 -3.49 13.18 -17.17
N ASP A 250 -2.39 12.61 -17.66
CA ASP A 250 -2.15 11.16 -17.64
C ASP A 250 -2.18 10.60 -16.20
N LEU A 251 -1.58 11.33 -15.24
CA LEU A 251 -1.57 10.94 -13.83
C LEU A 251 -2.95 11.00 -13.18
N MET A 252 -3.76 12.01 -13.49
CA MET A 252 -5.13 12.09 -12.95
C MET A 252 -6.02 10.99 -13.54
N TYR A 253 -5.84 10.70 -14.82
CA TYR A 253 -6.54 9.59 -15.47
C TYR A 253 -6.13 8.22 -14.92
N TYR A 254 -4.85 8.06 -14.58
CA TYR A 254 -4.34 6.89 -13.88
C TYR A 254 -5.10 6.63 -12.57
N PHE A 255 -5.18 7.63 -11.68
CA PHE A 255 -5.92 7.47 -10.42
C PHE A 255 -7.40 7.22 -10.64
N TYR A 256 -8.03 7.94 -11.57
CA TYR A 256 -9.41 7.70 -11.94
C TYR A 256 -9.65 6.23 -12.33
N LYS A 257 -8.82 5.66 -13.21
CA LYS A 257 -8.95 4.26 -13.65
C LYS A 257 -8.71 3.29 -12.51
N LYS A 258 -7.65 3.49 -11.74
CA LYS A 258 -7.27 2.60 -10.64
C LYS A 258 -8.33 2.56 -9.54
N CYS A 259 -8.81 3.71 -9.09
CA CYS A 259 -9.89 3.78 -8.10
C CYS A 259 -11.18 3.13 -8.61
N ASN A 260 -11.53 3.30 -9.89
CA ASN A 260 -12.72 2.69 -10.47
C ASN A 260 -12.63 1.16 -10.63
N LEU A 261 -11.45 0.64 -11.00
CA LEU A 261 -11.20 -0.79 -11.04
C LEU A 261 -11.37 -1.40 -9.64
N LEU A 262 -10.72 -0.78 -8.64
CA LEU A 262 -10.72 -1.23 -7.25
C LEU A 262 -12.01 -0.88 -6.49
N GLY A 263 -12.89 -0.06 -7.05
CA GLY A 263 -14.09 0.43 -6.36
C GLY A 263 -13.80 1.12 -5.02
N ASN A 264 -12.62 1.73 -4.87
CA ASN A 264 -12.20 2.38 -3.63
C ASN A 264 -11.21 3.54 -3.84
N PHE A 265 -11.07 4.41 -2.83
CA PHE A 265 -10.22 5.61 -2.85
C PHE A 265 -8.79 5.39 -2.38
N SER A 266 -8.41 4.20 -1.89
CA SER A 266 -7.08 3.98 -1.32
C SER A 266 -5.92 4.41 -2.23
N PRO A 267 -5.99 4.27 -3.58
CA PRO A 267 -4.87 4.65 -4.44
C PRO A 267 -4.58 6.16 -4.48
N ILE A 268 -5.54 7.02 -4.12
CA ILE A 268 -5.40 8.48 -4.23
C ILE A 268 -5.18 9.16 -2.87
N LEU A 269 -5.31 8.46 -1.73
CA LEU A 269 -5.30 9.11 -0.41
C LEU A 269 -3.98 9.83 -0.11
N ASP A 270 -2.83 9.14 -0.18
CA ASP A 270 -1.54 9.77 0.10
C ASP A 270 -1.18 10.83 -0.95
N PHE A 271 -1.61 10.66 -2.20
CA PHE A 271 -1.46 11.68 -3.24
C PHE A 271 -2.29 12.94 -2.91
N LEU A 272 -3.52 12.76 -2.45
CA LEU A 272 -4.41 13.84 -2.04
C LEU A 272 -3.80 14.59 -0.84
N ASN A 273 -3.37 13.87 0.20
CA ASN A 273 -2.69 14.49 1.34
C ASN A 273 -1.40 15.21 0.91
N PHE A 274 -0.59 14.62 0.03
CA PHE A 274 0.63 15.26 -0.49
C PHE A 274 0.33 16.62 -1.11
N VAL A 275 -0.71 16.69 -1.95
CA VAL A 275 -1.14 17.93 -2.60
C VAL A 275 -1.73 18.90 -1.58
N CYS A 276 -2.73 18.47 -0.81
CA CYS A 276 -3.51 19.33 0.07
C CYS A 276 -2.68 19.94 1.20
N SER A 277 -1.83 19.17 1.87
CA SER A 277 -0.93 19.67 2.93
C SER A 277 0.00 20.78 2.42
N ARG A 278 0.40 20.74 1.15
CA ARG A 278 1.26 21.76 0.52
C ARG A 278 0.45 22.94 -0.02
N VAL A 279 -0.84 22.74 -0.37
CA VAL A 279 -1.76 23.85 -0.64
C VAL A 279 -2.00 24.66 0.65
N GLU A 280 -2.01 24.03 1.82
CA GLU A 280 -2.12 24.70 3.12
C GLU A 280 -0.89 25.57 3.45
N ASP A 281 0.29 25.19 2.96
CA ASP A 281 1.51 26.03 2.99
C ASP A 281 1.47 27.20 1.98
N SER A 282 0.41 27.31 1.18
CA SER A 282 0.23 28.36 0.18
C SER A 282 -0.53 29.58 0.71
N VAL A 283 -0.48 30.70 -0.03
CA VAL A 283 -1.25 31.91 0.32
C VAL A 283 -2.73 31.82 -0.08
N PHE A 284 -3.18 30.66 -0.59
CA PHE A 284 -4.51 30.46 -1.12
C PHE A 284 -5.28 29.42 -0.29
N PRO A 285 -6.54 29.69 0.08
CA PRO A 285 -7.39 28.66 0.69
C PRO A 285 -7.81 27.60 -0.34
N LYS A 286 -7.65 26.33 0.01
CA LYS A 286 -7.95 25.17 -0.83
C LYS A 286 -9.37 25.20 -1.42
N LEU A 287 -10.39 25.36 -0.58
CA LEU A 287 -11.79 25.38 -1.00
C LEU A 287 -12.14 26.59 -1.86
N ASP A 288 -11.44 27.71 -1.66
CA ASP A 288 -11.64 28.91 -2.47
C ASP A 288 -11.18 28.67 -3.92
N ILE A 289 -10.04 27.99 -4.10
CA ILE A 289 -9.57 27.59 -5.44
C ILE A 289 -10.59 26.67 -6.09
N ILE A 290 -11.03 25.62 -5.40
CA ILE A 290 -12.01 24.65 -5.94
C ILE A 290 -13.30 25.35 -6.35
N ARG A 291 -13.85 26.22 -5.49
CA ARG A 291 -15.08 26.98 -5.79
C ARG A 291 -14.91 27.89 -7.01
N LYS A 292 -13.85 28.72 -7.01
CA LYS A 292 -13.69 29.82 -7.98
C LYS A 292 -13.14 29.35 -9.33
N GLU A 293 -12.30 28.32 -9.32
CA GLU A 293 -11.54 27.88 -10.51
C GLU A 293 -12.04 26.56 -11.11
N PHE A 294 -12.73 25.72 -10.32
CA PHE A 294 -13.28 24.46 -10.80
C PHE A 294 -14.81 24.48 -10.86
N LEU A 295 -15.49 24.53 -9.70
CA LEU A 295 -16.95 24.36 -9.61
C LEU A 295 -17.74 25.47 -10.32
N ARG A 296 -17.21 26.69 -10.38
CA ARG A 296 -17.83 27.80 -11.14
C ARG A 296 -18.04 27.48 -12.63
N ASN A 297 -17.25 26.57 -13.19
CA ASN A 297 -17.34 26.19 -14.61
C ASN A 297 -18.43 25.15 -14.89
N PHE A 298 -19.15 24.68 -13.87
CA PHE A 298 -20.24 23.71 -14.01
C PHE A 298 -21.58 24.39 -13.77
N ASP A 299 -22.53 24.07 -14.64
CA ASP A 299 -23.95 24.43 -14.51
C ASP A 299 -24.68 23.54 -13.48
N TYR A 300 -23.99 23.22 -12.38
CA TYR A 300 -24.57 22.53 -11.24
C TYR A 300 -25.27 23.53 -10.32
N THR A 301 -26.31 23.04 -9.66
CA THR A 301 -26.96 23.69 -8.52
C THR A 301 -25.95 23.95 -7.40
N ASP A 302 -26.26 24.90 -6.53
CA ASP A 302 -25.41 25.18 -5.38
C ASP A 302 -25.39 23.99 -4.41
N GLU A 303 -26.49 23.25 -4.33
CA GLU A 303 -26.64 22.02 -3.56
C GLU A 303 -25.61 20.96 -4.01
N LYS A 304 -25.54 20.66 -5.32
CA LYS A 304 -24.58 19.69 -5.86
C LYS A 304 -23.13 20.16 -5.72
N LYS A 305 -22.86 21.45 -5.90
CA LYS A 305 -21.53 22.03 -5.66
C LYS A 305 -21.12 21.88 -4.20
N ASN A 306 -22.03 22.15 -3.26
CA ASN A 306 -21.77 22.00 -1.83
C ASN A 306 -21.61 20.53 -1.41
N ALA A 307 -22.37 19.60 -1.98
CA ALA A 307 -22.20 18.17 -1.77
C ALA A 307 -20.80 17.69 -2.18
N LEU A 308 -20.33 18.08 -3.37
CA LEU A 308 -18.98 17.76 -3.85
C LEU A 308 -17.89 18.33 -2.93
N LEU A 309 -18.08 19.54 -2.40
CA LEU A 309 -17.14 20.14 -1.44
C LEU A 309 -17.11 19.38 -0.11
N ARG A 310 -18.27 19.01 0.44
CA ARG A 310 -18.34 18.20 1.68
C ARG A 310 -17.66 16.85 1.52
N ILE A 311 -17.87 16.19 0.38
CA ILE A 311 -17.18 14.93 0.07
C ILE A 311 -15.68 15.14 -0.06
N PHE A 312 -15.23 16.20 -0.75
CA PHE A 312 -13.81 16.52 -0.86
C PHE A 312 -13.18 16.78 0.50
N ASP A 313 -13.78 17.61 1.35
CA ASP A 313 -13.28 17.92 2.70
C ASP A 313 -13.24 16.68 3.60
N PHE A 314 -14.24 15.80 3.49
CA PHE A 314 -14.25 14.54 4.21
C PHE A 314 -13.07 13.64 3.80
N ILE A 315 -12.88 13.45 2.49
CA ILE A 315 -11.78 12.62 1.97
C ILE A 315 -10.43 13.25 2.33
N ASP A 316 -10.30 14.57 2.25
CA ASP A 316 -9.10 15.31 2.64
C ASP A 316 -8.73 15.09 4.10
N PHE A 317 -9.66 15.31 5.03
CA PHE A 317 -9.43 15.07 6.44
C PHE A 317 -9.02 13.61 6.72
N LYS A 318 -9.72 12.64 6.12
CA LYS A 318 -9.40 11.22 6.30
C LYS A 318 -8.09 10.81 5.62
N SER A 319 -7.71 11.46 4.52
CA SER A 319 -6.41 11.25 3.88
C SER A 319 -5.27 11.72 4.78
N THR A 320 -5.41 12.86 5.45
CA THR A 320 -4.41 13.38 6.40
C THR A 320 -4.22 12.42 7.57
N LEU A 321 -5.34 11.91 8.13
CA LEU A 321 -5.30 10.92 9.20
C LEU A 321 -4.60 9.63 8.76
N TYR A 322 -4.99 9.11 7.59
CA TYR A 322 -4.39 7.92 7.01
C TYR A 322 -2.88 8.10 6.75
N SER A 323 -2.48 9.19 6.10
CA SER A 323 -1.07 9.50 5.84
C SER A 323 -0.27 9.68 7.12
N THR A 324 -0.87 10.18 8.19
CA THR A 324 -0.21 10.29 9.50
C THR A 324 0.17 8.92 10.05
N PHE A 325 -0.74 7.94 9.97
CA PHE A 325 -0.42 6.55 10.35
C PHE A 325 0.61 5.95 9.39
N GLN A 326 0.44 6.14 8.09
CA GLN A 326 1.32 5.56 7.09
C GLN A 326 2.76 6.11 7.17
N ALA A 327 2.95 7.40 7.45
CA ALA A 327 4.27 8.02 7.66
C ALA A 327 5.05 7.41 8.83
N ASN A 328 4.36 6.76 9.78
CA ASN A 328 4.96 6.07 10.93
C ASN A 328 5.18 4.58 10.68
N ASN A 329 4.80 4.04 9.53
CA ASN A 329 4.99 2.63 9.16
C ASN A 329 6.44 2.37 8.69
N LEU A 330 7.43 2.60 9.56
CA LEU A 330 8.88 2.52 9.28
C LEU A 330 9.47 1.13 9.63
N PRO A 331 10.62 0.71 9.07
CA PRO A 331 11.03 -0.69 9.10
C PRO A 331 11.42 -1.27 10.47
N SER A 332 11.81 -0.43 11.43
CA SER A 332 12.28 -0.92 12.73
C SER A 332 11.12 -1.40 13.62
N GLN A 333 11.32 -2.45 14.41
CA GLN A 333 10.31 -2.94 15.38
C GLN A 333 9.86 -1.83 16.34
N LYS A 334 10.78 -0.97 16.79
CA LYS A 334 10.46 0.20 17.61
C LYS A 334 9.51 1.16 16.89
N SER A 335 9.72 1.42 15.60
CA SER A 335 8.82 2.25 14.81
C SER A 335 7.46 1.59 14.60
N GLN A 336 7.43 0.27 14.36
CA GLN A 336 6.18 -0.49 14.26
C GLN A 336 5.39 -0.42 15.57
N PHE A 337 6.06 -0.51 16.73
CA PHE A 337 5.42 -0.33 18.02
C PHE A 337 4.93 1.11 18.25
N ASN A 338 5.70 2.12 17.81
CA ASN A 338 5.26 3.51 17.88
C ASN A 338 4.02 3.75 17.01
N LEU A 339 3.91 3.12 15.84
CA LEU A 339 2.70 3.16 15.02
C LEU A 339 1.51 2.51 15.76
N PHE A 340 1.73 1.34 16.37
CA PHE A 340 0.73 0.68 17.21
C PHE A 340 0.21 1.63 18.29
N LEU A 341 1.12 2.24 19.07
CA LEU A 341 0.76 3.22 20.10
C LEU A 341 0.05 4.46 19.55
N LEU A 342 0.44 4.91 18.35
CA LEU A 342 -0.14 6.10 17.73
C LEU A 342 -1.63 5.92 17.43
N TYR A 343 -2.00 4.84 16.75
CA TYR A 343 -3.42 4.62 16.45
C TYR A 343 -4.20 4.19 17.69
N THR A 344 -3.62 3.41 18.61
CA THR A 344 -4.35 3.04 19.84
C THR A 344 -4.60 4.26 20.71
N LYS A 345 -3.64 5.18 20.83
CA LYS A 345 -3.85 6.45 21.51
C LYS A 345 -4.92 7.31 20.83
N TYR A 346 -4.97 7.32 19.50
CA TYR A 346 -6.00 8.06 18.75
C TYR A 346 -7.41 7.55 19.05
N TYR A 347 -7.62 6.23 19.08
CA TYR A 347 -8.95 5.63 19.26
C TYR A 347 -9.34 5.40 20.73
N PHE A 348 -8.40 5.07 21.60
CA PHE A 348 -8.65 4.69 22.99
C PHE A 348 -8.21 5.73 24.01
N GLY A 349 -7.51 6.80 23.61
CA GLY A 349 -6.90 7.76 24.54
C GLY A 349 -7.88 8.53 25.45
N SER A 350 -9.19 8.47 25.19
CA SER A 350 -10.21 9.01 26.09
C SER A 350 -10.64 8.05 27.21
N GLY A 351 -10.28 6.76 27.11
CA GLY A 351 -10.74 5.70 28.02
C GLY A 351 -12.25 5.47 28.01
N SER A 352 -13.00 6.03 27.05
CA SER A 352 -14.46 6.06 27.06
C SER A 352 -15.08 5.27 25.92
N LEU A 353 -15.94 4.31 26.25
CA LEU A 353 -16.77 3.61 25.26
C LEU A 353 -17.70 4.57 24.51
N GLU A 354 -18.22 5.61 25.17
CA GLU A 354 -19.07 6.61 24.55
C GLU A 354 -18.33 7.36 23.43
N ALA A 355 -17.04 7.60 23.61
CA ALA A 355 -16.22 8.20 22.56
C ALA A 355 -16.17 7.28 21.31
N LEU A 356 -16.09 5.96 21.47
CA LEU A 356 -16.13 5.03 20.34
C LEU A 356 -17.54 4.93 19.72
N GLU A 357 -18.60 4.96 20.52
CA GLU A 357 -19.97 4.76 20.03
C GLU A 357 -20.61 6.02 19.41
N VAL A 358 -20.24 7.22 19.86
CA VAL A 358 -20.98 8.46 19.55
C VAL A 358 -20.13 9.54 18.88
N SER A 359 -18.79 9.47 18.95
CA SER A 359 -17.94 10.49 18.33
C SER A 359 -17.67 10.25 16.84
N ASP A 360 -17.17 11.29 16.15
CA ASP A 360 -16.70 11.23 14.76
C ASP A 360 -15.33 10.51 14.60
N LEU A 361 -14.84 9.83 15.65
CA LEU A 361 -13.60 9.05 15.62
C LEU A 361 -13.71 7.85 14.67
N LEU A 362 -14.81 7.09 14.75
CA LEU A 362 -15.05 5.91 13.91
C LEU A 362 -15.63 6.29 12.55
N PHE A 363 -15.45 5.42 11.56
CA PHE A 363 -16.04 5.60 10.23
C PHE A 363 -17.52 5.21 10.23
N LEU A 364 -17.86 4.13 10.96
CA LEU A 364 -19.17 3.51 10.99
C LEU A 364 -19.60 3.19 12.43
N PRO A 365 -19.84 4.20 13.29
CA PRO A 365 -20.16 3.98 14.72
C PRO A 365 -21.39 3.07 14.94
N SER A 366 -22.37 3.10 14.03
CA SER A 366 -23.51 2.20 14.07
C SER A 366 -23.12 0.73 13.89
N GLU A 367 -22.15 0.44 13.02
CA GLU A 367 -21.65 -0.93 12.81
C GLU A 367 -20.85 -1.42 14.02
N PHE A 368 -20.03 -0.54 14.61
CA PHE A 368 -19.33 -0.85 15.86
C PHE A 368 -20.32 -1.26 16.95
N LYS A 369 -21.37 -0.48 17.18
CA LYS A 369 -22.39 -0.78 18.19
C LYS A 369 -23.11 -2.12 17.92
N LEU A 370 -23.43 -2.41 16.66
CA LEU A 370 -24.05 -3.69 16.29
C LEU A 370 -23.13 -4.87 16.58
N LYS A 371 -21.85 -4.77 16.18
CA LYS A 371 -20.84 -5.81 16.41
C LYS A 371 -20.53 -6.00 17.89
N LEU A 372 -20.47 -4.90 18.65
CA LEU A 372 -20.26 -4.93 20.10
C LEU A 372 -21.41 -5.63 20.82
N ASN A 373 -22.66 -5.32 20.47
CA ASN A 373 -23.82 -5.98 21.03
C ASN A 373 -23.87 -7.47 20.69
N ASP A 374 -23.55 -7.83 19.44
CA ASP A 374 -23.47 -9.23 19.01
C ASP A 374 -22.40 -9.99 19.79
N TYR A 375 -21.20 -9.43 19.93
CA TYR A 375 -20.12 -9.98 20.75
C TYR A 375 -20.56 -10.17 22.21
N ASN A 376 -21.07 -9.10 22.85
CA ASN A 376 -21.50 -9.11 24.25
C ASN A 376 -22.64 -10.11 24.52
N SER A 377 -23.47 -10.43 23.52
CA SER A 377 -24.53 -11.43 23.67
C SER A 377 -24.04 -12.89 23.70
N LYS A 378 -22.78 -13.13 23.29
CA LYS A 378 -22.21 -14.47 23.07
C LYS A 378 -21.08 -14.81 24.03
N THR A 379 -20.68 -13.89 24.89
CA THR A 379 -19.50 -14.02 25.76
C THR A 379 -19.82 -13.60 27.19
N GLU A 380 -19.11 -14.21 28.15
CA GLU A 380 -19.18 -13.81 29.56
C GLU A 380 -18.32 -12.55 29.82
N ASN A 381 -17.28 -12.34 29.01
CA ASN A 381 -16.38 -11.18 29.11
C ASN A 381 -16.94 -9.98 28.33
N VAL A 382 -18.01 -9.38 28.86
CA VAL A 382 -18.72 -8.25 28.27
C VAL A 382 -17.82 -7.01 28.20
N ILE A 383 -17.73 -6.40 27.02
CA ILE A 383 -17.05 -5.13 26.80
C ILE A 383 -17.98 -3.99 27.20
N ASN A 384 -17.65 -3.28 28.27
CA ASN A 384 -18.34 -2.08 28.76
C ASN A 384 -17.35 -0.92 28.97
N SER A 385 -17.82 0.23 29.50
CA SER A 385 -16.97 1.40 29.74
C SER A 385 -15.77 1.12 30.65
N ASN A 386 -15.93 0.31 31.70
CA ASN A 386 -14.82 -0.06 32.59
C ASN A 386 -13.80 -0.91 31.82
N THR A 387 -14.26 -1.83 30.98
CA THR A 387 -13.39 -2.62 30.11
C THR A 387 -12.57 -1.75 29.16
N ILE A 388 -13.17 -0.71 28.57
CA ILE A 388 -12.44 0.21 27.69
C ILE A 388 -11.42 1.04 28.45
N SER A 389 -11.75 1.49 29.67
CA SER A 389 -10.82 2.18 30.55
C SER A 389 -9.64 1.28 30.93
N GLU A 390 -9.91 0.02 31.27
CA GLU A 390 -8.90 -0.98 31.61
C GLU A 390 -7.98 -1.30 30.41
N VAL A 391 -8.55 -1.41 29.20
CA VAL A 391 -7.76 -1.56 27.97
C VAL A 391 -6.86 -0.34 27.74
N GLN A 392 -7.36 0.87 27.95
CA GLN A 392 -6.57 2.09 27.79
C GLN A 392 -5.43 2.18 28.81
N GLU A 393 -5.69 1.88 30.09
CA GLU A 393 -4.69 1.85 31.15
C GLU A 393 -3.62 0.77 30.90
N PHE A 394 -4.05 -0.41 30.41
CA PHE A 394 -3.12 -1.45 30.01
C PHE A 394 -2.23 -1.00 28.85
N LEU A 395 -2.79 -0.36 27.83
CA LEU A 395 -2.02 0.16 26.68
C LEU A 395 -1.01 1.24 27.10
N ASP A 396 -1.37 2.10 28.05
CA ASP A 396 -0.46 3.09 28.61
C ASP A 396 0.70 2.42 29.36
N THR A 397 0.43 1.39 30.14
CA THR A 397 1.46 0.58 30.82
C THR A 397 2.34 -0.17 29.81
N LEU A 398 1.73 -0.72 28.75
CA LEU A 398 2.41 -1.44 27.67
C LEU A 398 3.39 -0.55 26.88
N SER A 399 3.26 0.78 26.96
CA SER A 399 4.22 1.73 26.35
C SER A 399 5.67 1.52 26.79
N ILE A 400 5.90 0.84 27.92
CA ILE A 400 7.23 0.42 28.40
C ILE A 400 8.00 -0.41 27.38
N LEU A 401 7.31 -1.11 26.46
CA LEU A 401 7.93 -1.88 25.37
C LEU A 401 8.76 -1.00 24.41
N THR A 402 8.60 0.33 24.43
CA THR A 402 9.48 1.26 23.68
C THR A 402 10.95 1.21 24.10
N ASN A 403 11.25 0.64 25.28
CA ASN A 403 12.57 0.59 25.88
C ASN A 403 13.32 -0.73 25.62
N ILE A 404 12.70 -1.71 24.97
CA ILE A 404 13.32 -3.01 24.65
C ILE A 404 13.59 -3.15 23.15
N GLU A 405 14.47 -4.10 22.80
CA GLU A 405 14.84 -4.30 21.39
C GLU A 405 13.79 -5.10 20.62
N ASN A 406 13.18 -6.11 21.25
CA ASN A 406 12.29 -7.06 20.57
C ASN A 406 10.88 -7.15 21.20
N PRO A 407 10.00 -6.17 20.93
CA PRO A 407 8.64 -6.15 21.47
C PRO A 407 7.72 -7.24 20.87
N ASP A 408 8.09 -7.87 19.75
CA ASP A 408 7.25 -8.88 19.09
C ASP A 408 6.96 -10.12 19.96
N ILE A 409 7.81 -10.42 20.96
CA ILE A 409 7.58 -11.56 21.88
C ILE A 409 6.28 -11.38 22.66
N PHE A 410 6.01 -10.16 23.12
CA PHE A 410 4.80 -9.82 23.85
C PHE A 410 3.58 -9.85 22.93
N PHE A 411 3.74 -9.33 21.71
CA PHE A 411 2.66 -9.31 20.72
C PHE A 411 2.27 -10.72 20.25
N LYS A 412 3.24 -11.62 20.07
CA LYS A 412 2.96 -13.03 19.74
C LYS A 412 2.16 -13.72 20.86
N LYS A 413 2.41 -13.39 22.12
CA LYS A 413 1.66 -13.97 23.25
C LYS A 413 0.27 -13.36 23.43
N ILE A 414 0.13 -12.04 23.28
CA ILE A 414 -1.16 -11.35 23.48
C ILE A 414 -2.07 -11.47 22.25
N PHE A 415 -1.53 -11.25 21.05
CA PHE A 415 -2.31 -11.12 19.80
C PHE A 415 -2.11 -12.30 18.85
N ASN A 416 -1.21 -13.25 19.16
CA ASN A 416 -0.81 -14.33 18.25
C ASN A 416 -0.28 -13.82 16.89
N LYS A 417 0.34 -12.63 16.89
CA LYS A 417 0.83 -11.92 15.70
C LYS A 417 2.08 -11.11 16.03
N GLU A 418 2.89 -10.82 15.02
CA GLU A 418 3.91 -9.78 15.12
C GLU A 418 3.27 -8.38 15.06
N ILE A 419 3.97 -7.37 15.58
CA ILE A 419 3.47 -5.98 15.60
C ILE A 419 3.19 -5.49 14.18
N SER A 420 4.12 -5.78 13.26
CA SER A 420 3.96 -5.43 11.85
C SER A 420 2.68 -6.03 11.25
N GLU A 421 2.38 -7.29 11.55
CA GLU A 421 1.17 -7.99 11.08
C GLU A 421 -0.10 -7.31 11.58
N LEU A 422 -0.12 -6.96 12.87
CA LEU A 422 -1.23 -6.24 13.47
C LEU A 422 -1.43 -4.86 12.82
N ASN A 423 -0.34 -4.14 12.54
CA ASN A 423 -0.38 -2.85 11.85
C ASN A 423 -0.91 -2.95 10.42
N TYR A 424 -0.54 -3.99 9.66
CA TYR A 424 -1.07 -4.19 8.31
C TYR A 424 -2.55 -4.61 8.32
N ASP A 425 -2.99 -5.37 9.31
CA ASP A 425 -4.41 -5.68 9.49
C ASP A 425 -5.22 -4.43 9.84
N PHE A 426 -4.65 -3.55 10.69
CA PHE A 426 -5.20 -2.22 10.95
C PHE A 426 -5.39 -1.43 9.64
N PHE A 427 -4.35 -1.29 8.81
CA PHE A 427 -4.46 -0.53 7.55
C PHE A 427 -5.51 -1.10 6.60
N LYS A 428 -5.60 -2.43 6.47
CA LYS A 428 -6.62 -3.07 5.63
C LYS A 428 -8.03 -2.77 6.12
N ALA A 429 -8.28 -2.97 7.41
CA ALA A 429 -9.60 -2.74 8.01
C ALA A 429 -9.98 -1.26 7.97
N PHE A 430 -9.03 -0.37 8.26
CA PHE A 430 -9.17 1.09 8.18
C PHE A 430 -9.60 1.52 6.77
N LEU A 431 -8.88 1.07 5.73
CA LEU A 431 -9.20 1.41 4.35
C LEU A 431 -10.58 0.88 3.95
N LEU A 432 -10.94 -0.33 4.38
CA LEU A 432 -12.26 -0.89 4.09
C LEU A 432 -13.39 -0.05 4.67
N SER A 433 -13.31 0.32 5.96
CA SER A 433 -14.32 1.15 6.61
C SER A 433 -14.34 2.58 6.08
N LEU A 434 -13.18 3.16 5.75
CA LEU A 434 -13.11 4.46 5.09
C LEU A 434 -13.91 4.45 3.79
N ASN A 435 -13.70 3.45 2.93
CA ASN A 435 -14.43 3.36 1.66
C ASN A 435 -15.94 3.18 1.85
N SER A 436 -16.35 2.32 2.78
CA SER A 436 -17.75 2.15 3.15
C SER A 436 -18.37 3.47 3.65
N SER A 437 -17.64 4.25 4.45
CA SER A 437 -18.12 5.56 4.93
C SER A 437 -18.24 6.59 3.81
N ILE A 438 -17.34 6.58 2.81
CA ILE A 438 -17.45 7.46 1.63
C ILE A 438 -18.69 7.09 0.82
N LEU A 439 -18.94 5.80 0.58
CA LEU A 439 -20.15 5.36 -0.13
C LEU A 439 -21.43 5.79 0.61
N ARG A 440 -21.45 5.62 1.93
CA ARG A 440 -22.56 6.10 2.77
C ARG A 440 -22.74 7.61 2.71
N LEU A 441 -21.64 8.38 2.69
CA LEU A 441 -21.69 9.83 2.53
C LEU A 441 -22.31 10.21 1.18
N ILE A 442 -21.93 9.54 0.08
CA ILE A 442 -22.53 9.74 -1.24
C ILE A 442 -24.04 9.49 -1.20
N GLU A 443 -24.48 8.42 -0.54
CA GLU A 443 -25.91 8.11 -0.39
C GLU A 443 -26.66 9.18 0.42
N ILE A 444 -26.06 9.70 1.49
CA ILE A 444 -26.64 10.79 2.29
C ILE A 444 -26.79 12.05 1.44
N GLU A 445 -25.75 12.44 0.71
CA GLU A 445 -25.79 13.61 -0.17
C GLU A 445 -26.82 13.44 -1.29
N ASN A 446 -26.95 12.24 -1.85
CA ASN A 446 -27.95 11.96 -2.88
C ASN A 446 -29.38 12.14 -2.39
N LYS A 447 -29.70 11.79 -1.14
CA LYS A 447 -31.05 12.02 -0.58
C LYS A 447 -31.42 13.51 -0.59
N THR A 448 -30.45 14.40 -0.34
CA THR A 448 -30.66 15.84 -0.44
C THR A 448 -30.76 16.29 -1.90
N LEU A 449 -29.96 15.72 -2.80
CA LEU A 449 -30.02 16.07 -4.22
C LEU A 449 -31.32 15.63 -4.90
N GLU A 450 -31.92 14.53 -4.47
CA GLU A 450 -33.21 14.02 -4.95
C GLU A 450 -34.38 14.99 -4.72
N GLU A 451 -34.24 15.95 -3.81
CA GLU A 451 -35.26 16.98 -3.56
C GLU A 451 -35.45 17.93 -4.76
N ASP A 452 -34.43 18.07 -5.61
CA ASP A 452 -34.49 18.84 -6.86
C ASP A 452 -34.23 17.92 -8.08
N PRO A 453 -35.26 17.64 -8.91
CA PRO A 453 -35.14 16.77 -10.08
C PRO A 453 -34.14 17.23 -11.15
N SER A 454 -33.65 18.46 -11.09
CA SER A 454 -32.60 18.95 -11.99
C SER A 454 -31.21 18.42 -11.63
N ASN A 455 -31.03 17.87 -10.42
CA ASN A 455 -29.78 17.30 -9.97
C ASN A 455 -29.59 15.86 -10.47
N GLU A 456 -28.51 15.65 -11.22
CA GLU A 456 -27.97 14.31 -11.43
C GLU A 456 -27.29 13.81 -10.14
N LEU A 457 -27.69 12.62 -9.69
CA LEU A 457 -27.17 11.95 -8.50
C LEU A 457 -25.68 11.61 -8.64
N LEU A 458 -24.98 11.68 -7.51
CA LEU A 458 -23.59 11.29 -7.39
C LEU A 458 -23.48 9.77 -7.33
N ASN A 459 -22.48 9.23 -8.02
CA ASN A 459 -22.05 7.84 -7.83
C ASN A 459 -20.53 7.83 -7.63
N PHE A 460 -19.99 6.68 -7.23
CA PHE A 460 -18.56 6.53 -6.97
C PHE A 460 -17.68 7.04 -8.12
N LYS A 461 -18.01 6.69 -9.38
CA LYS A 461 -17.22 7.10 -10.55
C LYS A 461 -17.24 8.62 -10.76
N ILE A 462 -18.41 9.23 -10.57
CA ILE A 462 -18.59 10.69 -10.67
C ILE A 462 -17.75 11.38 -9.59
N VAL A 463 -17.81 10.91 -8.35
CA VAL A 463 -17.04 11.50 -7.25
C VAL A 463 -15.55 11.37 -7.50
N VAL A 464 -15.04 10.18 -7.87
CA VAL A 464 -13.61 9.99 -8.20
C VAL A 464 -13.14 10.93 -9.30
N ASP A 465 -13.92 11.09 -10.38
CA ASP A 465 -13.60 12.03 -11.48
C ASP A 465 -13.49 13.47 -10.96
N HIS A 466 -14.44 13.92 -10.13
CA HIS A 466 -14.42 15.26 -9.56
C HIS A 466 -13.23 15.46 -8.62
N ILE A 467 -12.93 14.51 -7.73
CA ILE A 467 -11.76 14.59 -6.85
C ILE A 467 -10.47 14.71 -7.66
N CYS A 468 -10.29 13.89 -8.70
CA CYS A 468 -9.11 13.97 -9.58
C CYS A 468 -9.00 15.35 -10.26
N ARG A 469 -10.10 15.92 -10.74
CA ARG A 469 -10.10 17.25 -11.40
C ARG A 469 -9.91 18.41 -10.41
N MET A 470 -10.42 18.28 -9.19
CA MET A 470 -10.14 19.24 -8.12
C MET A 470 -8.66 19.25 -7.79
N LEU A 471 -8.04 18.07 -7.63
CA LEU A 471 -6.60 17.93 -7.43
C LEU A 471 -5.79 18.50 -8.58
N TYR A 472 -6.17 18.21 -9.84
CA TYR A 472 -5.58 18.84 -11.01
C TYR A 472 -5.59 20.37 -10.90
N THR A 473 -6.74 20.96 -10.55
CA THR A 473 -6.91 22.41 -10.43
C THR A 473 -6.02 22.99 -9.34
N LEU A 474 -5.95 22.34 -8.17
CA LEU A 474 -5.06 22.74 -7.08
C LEU A 474 -3.59 22.71 -7.53
N ILE A 475 -3.17 21.64 -8.21
CA ILE A 475 -1.79 21.48 -8.68
C ILE A 475 -1.44 22.54 -9.72
N ASP A 476 -2.32 22.74 -10.72
CA ASP A 476 -2.12 23.72 -11.78
C ASP A 476 -2.04 25.14 -11.22
N LYS A 477 -2.88 25.47 -10.24
CA LYS A 477 -2.91 26.80 -9.63
C LYS A 477 -1.67 27.08 -8.77
N ILE A 478 -1.28 26.12 -7.94
CA ILE A 478 -0.28 26.32 -6.89
C ILE A 478 1.13 26.00 -7.36
N PHE A 479 1.33 24.91 -8.09
CA PHE A 479 2.65 24.38 -8.38
C PHE A 479 3.12 24.66 -9.81
N LEU A 480 2.21 24.89 -10.76
CA LEU A 480 2.55 25.02 -12.18
C LEU A 480 2.50 26.48 -12.65
N ARG A 481 3.66 27.00 -13.05
CA ARG A 481 3.84 28.29 -13.73
C ARG A 481 4.78 28.11 -14.91
N LYS A 482 5.04 29.19 -15.67
CA LYS A 482 6.04 29.13 -16.76
C LYS A 482 7.44 28.78 -16.24
N LEU A 483 7.77 29.25 -15.03
CA LEU A 483 9.02 28.94 -14.35
C LEU A 483 8.76 28.53 -12.90
N PRO A 484 9.50 27.56 -12.34
CA PRO A 484 9.33 27.15 -10.94
C PRO A 484 9.53 28.29 -9.94
N SER A 485 10.41 29.25 -10.25
CA SER A 485 10.64 30.45 -9.43
C SER A 485 9.43 31.39 -9.37
N GLN A 486 8.51 31.31 -10.33
CA GLN A 486 7.25 32.04 -10.29
C GLN A 486 6.23 31.32 -9.40
N ALA A 487 6.17 29.98 -9.49
CA ALA A 487 5.31 29.17 -8.63
C ALA A 487 5.66 29.33 -7.15
N SER A 488 6.94 29.55 -6.85
CA SER A 488 7.44 29.88 -5.50
C SER A 488 6.66 30.99 -4.81
N LYS A 489 6.23 32.02 -5.55
CA LYS A 489 5.48 33.15 -5.01
C LYS A 489 4.07 32.80 -4.52
N ASN A 490 3.57 31.60 -4.83
CA ASN A 490 2.29 31.11 -4.32
C ASN A 490 2.40 30.59 -2.87
N PHE A 491 3.62 30.40 -2.33
CA PHE A 491 3.85 29.83 -1.01
C PHE A 491 4.17 30.87 0.06
N ILE A 492 3.85 30.57 1.32
CA ILE A 492 4.13 31.45 2.47
C ILE A 492 5.64 31.59 2.70
N ASP A 493 6.41 30.50 2.53
CA ASP A 493 7.88 30.51 2.61
C ASP A 493 8.55 30.19 1.25
N PRO A 494 8.65 31.19 0.36
CA PRO A 494 9.23 31.01 -0.98
C PRO A 494 10.77 30.93 -0.97
N ARG A 495 11.43 31.34 0.12
CA ARG A 495 12.89 31.52 0.16
C ARG A 495 13.63 30.37 0.81
N SER A 496 12.96 29.55 1.61
CA SER A 496 13.56 28.37 2.23
C SER A 496 12.96 27.08 1.68
N ARG A 497 11.72 26.75 2.05
CA ARG A 497 11.08 25.47 1.75
C ARG A 497 10.69 25.37 0.27
N TYR A 498 10.10 26.42 -0.27
CA TYR A 498 9.50 26.46 -1.60
C TYR A 498 10.32 27.26 -2.63
N VAL A 499 11.64 27.08 -2.63
CA VAL A 499 12.50 27.62 -3.70
C VAL A 499 12.22 26.89 -5.02
N GLY A 500 12.41 27.56 -6.16
CA GLY A 500 12.05 27.03 -7.48
C GLY A 500 12.52 25.59 -7.78
N LYS A 501 13.76 25.23 -7.41
CA LYS A 501 14.25 23.85 -7.60
C LYS A 501 13.51 22.81 -6.76
N ASN A 502 13.09 23.17 -5.55
CA ASN A 502 12.32 22.29 -4.67
C ASN A 502 10.89 22.13 -5.20
N ILE A 503 10.29 23.19 -5.74
CA ILE A 503 8.97 23.09 -6.39
C ILE A 503 9.04 22.19 -7.61
N ALA A 504 10.06 22.36 -8.46
CA ALA A 504 10.26 21.47 -9.59
C ALA A 504 10.37 20.00 -9.14
N LEU A 505 11.14 19.74 -8.07
CA LEU A 505 11.23 18.40 -7.48
C LEU A 505 9.89 17.90 -6.97
N ARG A 506 9.12 18.71 -6.21
CA ARG A 506 7.80 18.30 -5.71
C ARG A 506 6.83 17.99 -6.85
N VAL A 507 6.90 18.73 -7.96
CA VAL A 507 6.12 18.44 -9.17
C VAL A 507 6.55 17.13 -9.82
N LEU A 508 7.85 16.84 -9.88
CA LEU A 508 8.33 15.55 -10.39
C LEU A 508 7.89 14.38 -9.50
N GLU A 509 7.89 14.59 -8.17
CA GLU A 509 7.46 13.60 -7.17
C GLU A 509 5.97 13.25 -7.25
N LEU A 510 5.10 14.13 -7.77
CA LEU A 510 3.69 13.79 -8.05
C LEU A 510 3.59 12.50 -8.91
N PHE A 511 4.52 12.33 -9.85
CA PHE A 511 4.52 11.19 -10.75
C PHE A 511 5.10 9.90 -10.14
N VAL A 512 5.71 9.97 -8.95
CA VAL A 512 6.15 8.79 -8.19
C VAL A 512 4.96 8.04 -7.63
N PHE A 513 3.85 8.71 -7.30
CA PHE A 513 2.65 8.05 -6.78
C PHE A 513 2.01 7.03 -7.74
N SER A 514 2.32 7.11 -9.04
CA SER A 514 1.91 6.07 -9.99
C SER A 514 2.69 4.75 -9.83
N ASP A 515 3.82 4.80 -9.14
CA ASP A 515 4.74 3.67 -8.87
C ASP A 515 4.68 3.25 -7.39
N LEU A 516 4.58 4.23 -6.47
CA LEU A 516 4.52 4.06 -5.02
C LEU A 516 3.39 4.92 -4.44
N ASN A 517 2.18 4.37 -4.33
CA ASN A 517 0.98 5.07 -3.85
C ASN A 517 0.87 5.10 -2.31
N VAL A 518 1.98 5.38 -1.65
CA VAL A 518 2.10 5.48 -0.17
C VAL A 518 2.71 6.81 0.23
N SER A 519 2.62 7.18 1.51
CA SER A 519 3.21 8.41 2.05
C SER A 519 4.65 8.65 1.58
N ASP A 520 4.97 9.90 1.19
CA ASP A 520 6.30 10.27 0.72
C ASP A 520 7.37 10.17 1.80
N ASP A 521 6.98 10.16 3.08
CA ASP A 521 7.86 9.92 4.22
C ASP A 521 8.40 8.48 4.27
N VAL A 522 7.70 7.52 3.65
CA VAL A 522 8.08 6.09 3.63
C VAL A 522 8.95 5.74 2.42
N TRP A 523 8.90 6.53 1.35
CA TRP A 523 9.63 6.23 0.12
C TRP A 523 11.14 6.02 0.31
N PRO A 524 11.88 6.81 1.11
CA PRO A 524 13.31 6.61 1.29
C PRO A 524 13.63 5.21 1.82
N ASP A 525 12.99 4.80 2.92
CA ASP A 525 13.20 3.50 3.54
C ASP A 525 12.73 2.36 2.62
N TYR A 526 11.61 2.54 1.91
CA TYR A 526 11.11 1.55 0.95
C TYR A 526 12.11 1.32 -0.20
N ILE A 527 12.55 2.40 -0.86
CA ILE A 527 13.47 2.33 -2.01
C ILE A 527 14.83 1.74 -1.59
N ILE A 528 15.33 2.12 -0.41
CA ILE A 528 16.58 1.59 0.14
C ILE A 528 16.43 0.09 0.45
N SER A 529 15.33 -0.32 1.05
CA SER A 529 15.05 -1.72 1.39
C SER A 529 14.92 -2.61 0.15
N MET A 530 14.27 -2.11 -0.91
CA MET A 530 14.20 -2.79 -2.21
C MET A 530 15.58 -3.08 -2.82
N ASN A 531 16.57 -2.22 -2.53
CA ASN A 531 17.93 -2.30 -3.06
C ASN A 531 18.96 -2.78 -2.01
N LYS A 532 18.50 -3.32 -0.88
CA LYS A 532 19.33 -3.74 0.26
C LYS A 532 20.52 -4.61 -0.13
N ASP A 533 20.28 -5.72 -0.84
CA ASP A 533 21.36 -6.67 -1.18
C ASP A 533 22.45 -6.02 -2.05
N ALA A 534 22.03 -5.18 -3.01
CA ALA A 534 22.94 -4.45 -3.89
C ALA A 534 23.74 -3.39 -3.11
N LEU A 535 23.08 -2.69 -2.18
CA LEU A 535 23.71 -1.72 -1.29
C LEU A 535 24.77 -2.36 -0.40
N LEU A 536 24.41 -3.43 0.31
CA LEU A 536 25.32 -4.13 1.22
C LEU A 536 26.55 -4.65 0.48
N LYS A 537 26.36 -5.16 -0.74
CA LYS A 537 27.47 -5.58 -1.62
C LYS A 537 28.36 -4.40 -2.07
N ASP A 538 27.78 -3.26 -2.45
CA ASP A 538 28.56 -2.08 -2.85
C ASP A 538 29.37 -1.51 -1.68
N LEU A 539 28.87 -1.67 -0.44
CA LEU A 539 29.48 -1.18 0.78
C LEU A 539 30.46 -2.16 1.44
N GLU A 540 30.45 -3.44 1.07
CA GLU A 540 31.31 -4.48 1.64
C GLU A 540 32.80 -4.11 1.56
N LYS A 541 33.22 -3.51 0.44
CA LYS A 541 34.61 -3.02 0.23
C LYS A 541 35.05 -1.95 1.23
N PHE A 542 34.11 -1.27 1.87
CA PHE A 542 34.36 -0.23 2.88
C PHE A 542 34.18 -0.75 4.31
N LYS A 543 33.81 -2.03 4.49
CA LYS A 543 33.52 -2.64 5.79
C LYS A 543 32.43 -1.89 6.58
N VAL A 544 31.51 -1.24 5.88
CA VAL A 544 30.36 -0.57 6.50
C VAL A 544 29.36 -1.64 6.90
N ASN A 545 29.03 -1.73 8.19
CA ASN A 545 28.01 -2.64 8.69
C ASN A 545 26.70 -1.88 8.91
N ILE A 546 25.66 -2.23 8.15
CA ILE A 546 24.32 -1.64 8.29
C ILE A 546 23.39 -2.67 8.97
N PRO A 547 22.90 -2.39 10.19
CA PRO A 547 21.97 -3.26 10.89
C PRO A 547 20.68 -3.53 10.10
N GLN A 548 20.12 -4.74 10.28
CA GLN A 548 18.90 -5.17 9.58
C GLN A 548 17.66 -4.32 9.90
N LYS A 549 17.59 -3.73 11.10
CA LYS A 549 16.49 -2.87 11.56
C LYS A 549 16.24 -1.62 10.71
N TYR A 550 17.18 -1.25 9.85
CA TYR A 550 17.04 -0.13 8.91
C TYR A 550 16.35 -0.50 7.60
N PHE A 551 16.02 -1.78 7.40
CA PHE A 551 15.41 -2.26 6.16
C PHE A 551 14.08 -2.93 6.46
N TYR A 552 13.09 -2.71 5.60
CA TYR A 552 11.87 -3.51 5.59
C TYR A 552 12.23 -4.96 5.27
N ARG A 553 11.48 -5.89 5.86
CA ARG A 553 11.51 -7.27 5.44
C ARG A 553 10.83 -7.41 4.08
N TYR A 554 11.13 -8.48 3.35
CA TYR A 554 10.53 -8.68 2.02
C TYR A 554 9.02 -8.86 2.10
N GLU A 555 8.55 -9.46 3.20
CA GLU A 555 7.15 -9.68 3.53
C GLU A 555 6.44 -8.34 3.72
N ASP A 556 7.08 -7.40 4.40
CA ASP A 556 6.54 -6.05 4.62
C ASP A 556 6.46 -5.27 3.30
N ILE A 557 7.48 -5.35 2.45
CA ILE A 557 7.46 -4.80 1.07
C ILE A 557 6.31 -5.38 0.25
N ALA A 558 6.09 -6.70 0.30
CA ALA A 558 4.97 -7.33 -0.39
C ALA A 558 3.62 -6.85 0.17
N ARG A 559 3.52 -6.70 1.50
CA ARG A 559 2.33 -6.16 2.16
C ARG A 559 2.03 -4.73 1.74
N PHE A 560 3.02 -3.87 1.49
CA PHE A 560 2.80 -2.56 0.86
C PHE A 560 2.12 -2.72 -0.50
N VAL A 561 2.73 -3.46 -1.43
CA VAL A 561 2.18 -3.63 -2.78
C VAL A 561 0.75 -4.15 -2.72
N ILE A 562 0.49 -5.12 -1.85
CA ILE A 562 -0.77 -5.83 -1.87
C ILE A 562 -1.89 -5.07 -1.14
N THR A 563 -1.61 -4.49 0.03
CA THR A 563 -2.62 -3.72 0.80
C THR A 563 -3.16 -2.55 -0.01
N PHE A 564 -2.35 -1.95 -0.87
CA PHE A 564 -2.70 -0.72 -1.59
C PHE A 564 -3.10 -0.92 -3.05
N ASN A 565 -2.86 -2.10 -3.63
CA ASN A 565 -3.16 -2.36 -5.04
C ASN A 565 -4.14 -3.51 -5.26
N PHE A 566 -4.35 -4.41 -4.30
CA PHE A 566 -5.24 -5.56 -4.47
C PHE A 566 -6.41 -5.53 -3.49
N GLN A 567 -7.59 -5.91 -3.97
CA GLN A 567 -8.80 -6.04 -3.16
C GLN A 567 -9.31 -7.48 -3.21
N SER A 568 -9.51 -8.10 -2.03
CA SER A 568 -10.22 -9.37 -1.88
C SER A 568 -11.54 -9.12 -1.12
N PRO A 569 -12.71 -9.46 -1.67
CA PRO A 569 -14.00 -9.16 -1.06
C PRO A 569 -14.54 -10.25 -0.13
N LYS A 570 -13.84 -11.38 0.11
CA LYS A 570 -14.28 -12.37 1.11
C LYS A 570 -13.52 -12.21 2.43
N GLY A 571 -14.26 -12.16 3.53
CA GLY A 571 -13.73 -12.30 4.89
C GLY A 571 -12.99 -11.09 5.47
N GLN A 572 -12.85 -9.98 4.74
CA GLN A 572 -12.27 -8.77 5.31
C GLN A 572 -13.24 -8.12 6.30
N ILE A 573 -12.75 -7.94 7.52
CA ILE A 573 -13.51 -7.31 8.60
C ILE A 573 -13.39 -5.78 8.50
N LEU A 574 -14.49 -5.11 8.82
CA LEU A 574 -14.50 -3.66 8.97
C LEU A 574 -13.56 -3.25 10.12
N PHE A 575 -13.05 -2.03 10.07
CA PHE A 575 -12.26 -1.44 11.14
C PHE A 575 -12.96 -1.57 12.51
N GLU A 576 -14.26 -1.32 12.53
CA GLU A 576 -15.08 -1.41 13.73
C GLU A 576 -15.11 -2.82 14.34
N GLU A 577 -15.15 -3.85 13.49
CA GLU A 577 -15.09 -5.25 13.92
C GLU A 577 -13.67 -5.67 14.30
N TRP A 578 -12.65 -5.14 13.59
CA TRP A 578 -11.25 -5.37 13.92
C TRP A 578 -10.85 -4.77 15.26
N LEU A 579 -11.37 -3.58 15.63
CA LEU A 579 -11.15 -3.00 16.96
C LEU A 579 -11.61 -3.95 18.06
N ILE A 580 -12.77 -4.59 17.89
CA ILE A 580 -13.30 -5.54 18.87
C ILE A 580 -12.48 -6.83 18.86
N THR A 581 -12.45 -7.52 17.72
CA THR A 581 -11.93 -8.89 17.62
C THR A 581 -10.41 -8.99 17.55
N GLY A 582 -9.76 -7.99 16.95
CA GLY A 582 -8.32 -7.95 16.72
C GLY A 582 -7.52 -7.20 17.79
N LEU A 583 -8.16 -6.39 18.62
CA LEU A 583 -7.48 -5.54 19.60
C LEU A 583 -8.08 -5.62 21.01
N ILE A 584 -9.35 -5.27 21.19
CA ILE A 584 -10.00 -5.21 22.50
C ILE A 584 -10.09 -6.62 23.12
N THR A 585 -10.62 -7.60 22.38
CA THR A 585 -10.79 -8.97 22.89
C THR A 585 -9.46 -9.62 23.28
N PRO A 586 -8.40 -9.63 22.45
CA PRO A 586 -7.11 -10.20 22.85
C PRO A 586 -6.52 -9.58 24.12
N ILE A 587 -6.64 -8.25 24.29
CA ILE A 587 -6.16 -7.54 25.48
C ILE A 587 -6.95 -7.97 26.72
N ILE A 588 -8.29 -7.99 26.65
CA ILE A 588 -9.13 -8.40 27.79
C ILE A 588 -8.90 -9.86 28.15
N THR A 589 -8.79 -10.74 27.15
CA THR A 589 -8.49 -12.15 27.38
C THR A 589 -7.17 -12.30 28.12
N PHE A 590 -6.12 -11.60 27.67
CA PHE A 590 -4.84 -11.60 28.37
C PHE A 590 -4.95 -11.06 29.81
N ILE A 591 -5.63 -9.93 30.00
CA ILE A 591 -5.81 -9.34 31.33
C ILE A 591 -6.55 -10.29 32.29
N SER A 592 -7.61 -10.93 31.81
CA SER A 592 -8.39 -11.91 32.57
C SER A 592 -7.57 -13.16 32.88
N GLU A 593 -6.85 -13.71 31.90
CA GLU A 593 -5.99 -14.89 32.08
C GLU A 593 -4.94 -14.67 33.16
N ILE A 594 -4.30 -13.50 33.19
CA ILE A 594 -3.33 -13.16 34.24
C ILE A 594 -4.04 -12.95 35.57
N ARG A 595 -5.18 -12.23 35.59
CA ARG A 595 -5.96 -11.99 36.81
C ARG A 595 -6.40 -13.29 37.49
N ASP A 596 -6.84 -14.28 36.72
CA ASP A 596 -7.29 -15.57 37.25
C ASP A 596 -6.16 -16.41 37.87
N LEU A 597 -4.90 -16.11 37.53
CA LEU A 597 -3.72 -16.76 38.09
C LEU A 597 -3.21 -16.11 39.38
N ILE A 598 -3.60 -14.85 39.66
CA ILE A 598 -3.15 -14.08 40.83
C ILE A 598 -3.93 -14.52 42.06
N LYS A 599 -3.24 -14.91 43.14
CA LYS A 599 -3.88 -15.24 44.44
C LYS A 599 -3.90 -14.05 45.40
N ASN A 600 -2.96 -13.13 45.26
CA ASN A 600 -2.83 -11.92 46.07
C ASN A 600 -2.40 -10.73 45.19
N ASP A 601 -3.35 -9.86 44.88
CA ASP A 601 -3.18 -8.63 44.08
C ASP A 601 -2.21 -7.61 44.70
N GLY A 602 -2.05 -7.61 46.03
CA GLY A 602 -1.05 -6.80 46.73
C GLY A 602 0.38 -7.36 46.65
N ASN A 603 0.60 -8.52 46.03
CA ASN A 603 1.91 -9.17 45.94
C ASN A 603 2.51 -9.02 44.54
N LYS A 604 3.15 -7.88 44.28
CA LYS A 604 3.86 -7.60 43.02
C LYS A 604 4.83 -8.71 42.58
N THR A 605 5.48 -9.37 43.54
CA THR A 605 6.45 -10.44 43.24
C THR A 605 5.76 -11.64 42.62
N GLU A 606 4.57 -12.00 43.12
CA GLU A 606 3.75 -13.07 42.54
C GLU A 606 3.25 -12.72 41.14
N ILE A 607 2.75 -11.50 40.94
CA ILE A 607 2.29 -11.00 39.63
C ILE A 607 3.42 -11.04 38.61
N TYR A 608 4.61 -10.56 39.00
CA TYR A 608 5.81 -10.64 38.17
C TYR A 608 6.16 -12.09 37.79
N GLU A 609 6.14 -13.02 38.74
CA GLU A 609 6.47 -14.44 38.47
C GLU A 609 5.46 -15.08 37.50
N ILE A 610 4.16 -14.76 37.64
CA ILE A 610 3.11 -15.20 36.72
C ILE A 610 3.36 -14.67 35.30
N LEU A 611 3.54 -13.36 35.15
CA LEU A 611 3.81 -12.72 33.86
C LEU A 611 5.06 -13.28 33.21
N ARG A 612 6.14 -13.41 33.99
CA ARG A 612 7.40 -13.98 33.53
C ARG A 612 7.21 -15.40 33.01
N ASN A 613 6.49 -16.25 33.75
CA ASN A 613 6.22 -17.62 33.32
C ASN A 613 5.35 -17.67 32.05
N TYR A 614 4.35 -16.78 31.95
CA TYR A 614 3.49 -16.67 30.77
C TYR A 614 4.28 -16.31 29.50
N PHE A 615 5.15 -15.29 29.58
CA PHE A 615 5.94 -14.84 28.43
C PHE A 615 7.14 -15.74 28.11
N ILE A 616 7.73 -16.43 29.10
CA ILE A 616 8.86 -17.35 28.88
C ILE A 616 8.41 -18.72 28.36
N ALA A 617 7.17 -19.14 28.64
CA ALA A 617 6.65 -20.38 28.10
C ALA A 617 6.89 -20.43 26.58
N ASP A 618 7.62 -21.45 26.11
CA ASP A 618 7.98 -21.68 24.70
C ASP A 618 9.02 -20.71 24.08
N VAL A 619 9.75 -19.92 24.87
CA VAL A 619 10.85 -19.07 24.35
C VAL A 619 12.18 -19.85 24.31
N GLU A 620 12.68 -20.15 23.11
CA GLU A 620 13.92 -20.93 22.90
C GLU A 620 15.21 -20.13 23.12
N HIS A 621 15.16 -18.79 23.27
CA HIS A 621 16.34 -17.92 23.28
C HIS A 621 16.56 -17.16 24.60
N ILE A 622 17.71 -17.41 25.23
CA ILE A 622 18.15 -16.81 26.51
C ILE A 622 18.35 -15.29 26.43
N GLU A 623 18.68 -14.76 25.26
CA GLU A 623 19.02 -13.33 25.06
C GLU A 623 17.85 -12.38 25.34
N ASN A 624 16.60 -12.86 25.25
CA ASN A 624 15.41 -12.04 25.51
C ASN A 624 14.98 -12.02 26.98
N LEU A 625 15.60 -12.82 27.85
CA LEU A 625 15.15 -12.98 29.24
C LEU A 625 15.28 -11.69 30.07
N GLN A 626 16.30 -10.87 29.80
CA GLN A 626 16.50 -9.61 30.53
C GLN A 626 15.41 -8.58 30.17
N ASP A 627 15.08 -8.46 28.89
CA ASP A 627 13.99 -7.60 28.41
C ASP A 627 12.64 -8.08 28.93
N ILE A 628 12.40 -9.40 28.93
CA ILE A 628 11.20 -10.00 29.52
C ILE A 628 11.11 -9.69 31.01
N ASP A 629 12.18 -9.91 31.77
CA ASP A 629 12.20 -9.65 33.21
C ASP A 629 11.98 -8.17 33.53
N TYR A 630 12.58 -7.27 32.73
CA TYR A 630 12.39 -5.82 32.87
C TYR A 630 10.93 -5.44 32.64
N VAL A 631 10.35 -5.86 31.52
CA VAL A 631 8.97 -5.53 31.17
C VAL A 631 7.98 -6.13 32.17
N CYS A 632 8.12 -7.41 32.53
CA CYS A 632 7.20 -8.06 33.48
C CYS A 632 7.19 -7.34 34.84
N LYS A 633 8.33 -6.80 35.30
CA LYS A 633 8.38 -6.02 36.54
C LYS A 633 7.62 -4.70 36.47
N GLN A 634 7.62 -4.06 35.30
CA GLN A 634 6.96 -2.77 35.08
C GLN A 634 5.47 -2.97 34.80
N ILE A 635 5.09 -3.96 33.99
CA ILE A 635 3.67 -4.23 33.71
C ILE A 635 2.98 -4.85 34.93
N ALA A 636 3.70 -5.49 35.87
CA ALA A 636 3.11 -5.95 37.12
C ALA A 636 2.38 -4.85 37.91
N ASP A 637 2.81 -3.58 37.77
CA ASP A 637 2.13 -2.42 38.38
C ASP A 637 0.66 -2.29 37.96
N PHE A 638 0.29 -2.74 36.75
CA PHE A 638 -1.09 -2.67 36.26
C PHE A 638 -2.08 -3.51 37.09
N TRP A 639 -1.64 -4.66 37.61
CA TRP A 639 -2.47 -5.49 38.49
C TRP A 639 -2.24 -5.18 39.98
N GLU A 640 -1.16 -4.47 40.31
CA GLU A 640 -0.86 -4.02 41.68
C GLU A 640 -1.78 -2.84 42.03
N ASN A 641 -2.82 -3.09 42.85
CA ASN A 641 -3.89 -2.16 43.25
C ASN A 641 -5.07 -2.00 42.26
N ALA A 642 -5.37 -3.01 41.44
CA ALA A 642 -6.60 -3.04 40.66
C ALA A 642 -7.82 -3.39 41.57
N ASP A 643 -8.20 -2.46 42.44
CA ASP A 643 -9.42 -2.48 43.28
C ASP A 643 -10.34 -1.30 42.92
#